data_AF-A0A0J6CFL8-F1
#
_entry.id   AF-A0A0J6CFL8-F1
#
_cell.length_a   1.000
_cell.length_b   1.000
_cell.length_c   1.000
_cell.angle_alpha   90.00
_cell.angle_beta   90.00
_cell.angle_gamma   90.00
#
_symmetry.space_group_name_H-M   'P 1'
#
loop_
_entity.id
_entity.type
_entity.pdbx_description
1 polymer ?
#
loop_
_entity_poly.entity_id
_entity_poly.type
_entity_poly.pdbx_seq_one_letter_code
_entity_poly.pdbx_strand_id
1 'polypeptide(L)'
;MAGIGHKLETKGVIMALLSLVLIGTGCEDKIDSPAVNPSEGKTVEVTLNIGLADEADGYTLSAPSETKSSVTAFSYTLQPAMATKGTESSLKPDKLYKLEIQQYDRSGGRIGGMSNVVAEQEIGSAISLTLTANPDCQLVIVAWGKGNTSTTLGTGNLASAQTKSINASAISELNPSNQEHMNQMPYVLHLEHVCVEDNTIKSIEGKDVRLLLRRLATRLTLDWTYSYSGYQLKQILLQSIPLDYKVVVMPDGTDKTYPSLLDQYTTIQLTNTQIGSGTYSCWIPANVRGSNPAATSQVYRIKSNAPTGSSYIDFIASNTSETKKKLSYRVYLGGSESTDFNLYGNTDYNYTIKINHTNLPVNDRRVTIIDPIAASENNSNLVPTANCFMVAPGGAFCFDPLMFRQNDKDIENTTLKGWIDSEGDIAYVKLLWQTKENGDVGDPVMGVANSETDHTNIVDLKNGLIYCRVAPNTTGGSGLIAAYNKNNQIIWSWHVWVTDYQPSDTGNETVLEPVNKRKLRLKKDTEVIVMMDRNLGAYAGYTEIPSSILDMSKANGFHYQKGRKDPFPGSYTFTTLPGVYQFTLNKDYPPKHMLNRYKEDGISWIIPTDLGYTSLRNAYMNPISIARNNGSQWCSDNPLPQWGTTKTFNDPCPAGWRIPGSSVIQVFVGYNQTSILPDIFNNATANGGLLLKYDDTSNRTYGRFTGYPPNQAQLNYVGTNGYMTVWESNKVLAISVSSVIIGGMRDYDAHTTRCIQERN
;
A
#
# COMPACT_ATOMS: atom_id res chain seq x y z
N MET A 1 10.45 -13.86 -22.19
CA MET A 1 10.42 -15.34 -22.35
C MET A 1 11.68 -15.91 -21.72
N ALA A 2 11.57 -16.41 -20.49
CA ALA A 2 12.55 -17.26 -19.83
C ALA A 2 11.74 -18.13 -18.87
N GLY A 3 11.54 -19.40 -19.24
CA GLY A 3 10.76 -20.36 -18.47
C GLY A 3 11.58 -20.88 -17.31
N ILE A 4 11.10 -20.65 -16.08
CA ILE A 4 11.61 -21.33 -14.88
C ILE A 4 10.59 -22.42 -14.57
N GLY A 5 10.94 -23.65 -14.88
CA GLY A 5 10.06 -24.79 -14.69
C GLY A 5 10.65 -26.10 -15.18
N HIS A 6 11.90 -26.42 -14.84
CA HIS A 6 12.38 -27.79 -14.92
C HIS A 6 13.56 -28.02 -13.97
N LYS A 7 13.27 -28.68 -12.84
CA LYS A 7 14.21 -29.64 -12.24
C LYS A 7 13.43 -30.93 -12.00
N LEU A 8 13.43 -31.79 -13.02
CA LEU A 8 13.16 -33.22 -12.87
C LEU A 8 14.52 -33.89 -12.74
N GLU A 9 14.75 -34.63 -11.67
CA GLU A 9 15.97 -35.43 -11.51
C GLU A 9 15.95 -36.59 -12.51
N THR A 10 16.95 -36.62 -13.39
CA THR A 10 17.16 -37.68 -14.38
C THR A 10 18.15 -38.72 -13.84
N LYS A 11 17.76 -39.99 -13.83
CA LYS A 11 18.72 -41.12 -13.92
C LYS A 11 18.67 -41.65 -15.34
N GLY A 12 19.81 -41.58 -16.04
CA GLY A 12 19.92 -41.99 -17.45
C GLY A 12 20.00 -43.50 -17.63
N VAL A 13 19.43 -43.97 -18.74
CA VAL A 13 19.91 -45.14 -19.48
C VAL A 13 19.82 -44.79 -20.97
N ILE A 14 20.94 -44.97 -21.66
CA ILE A 14 21.17 -44.77 -23.08
C ILE A 14 20.52 -45.92 -23.86
N MET A 15 19.76 -45.60 -24.91
CA MET A 15 19.66 -46.46 -26.10
C MET A 15 19.32 -45.63 -27.34
N ALA A 16 20.25 -45.68 -28.29
CA ALA A 16 20.11 -45.32 -29.70
C ALA A 16 19.19 -46.35 -30.41
N LEU A 17 18.64 -46.23 -31.62
CA LEU A 17 18.93 -45.48 -32.84
C LEU A 17 17.77 -45.77 -33.85
N LEU A 18 17.69 -44.94 -34.90
CA LEU A 18 17.21 -45.23 -36.27
C LEU A 18 15.70 -45.14 -36.64
N SER A 19 15.51 -44.89 -37.93
CA SER A 19 14.62 -43.94 -38.59
C SER A 19 13.93 -44.54 -39.84
N LEU A 20 13.10 -43.73 -40.53
CA LEU A 20 12.53 -43.87 -41.90
C LEU A 20 11.27 -44.77 -42.07
N VAL A 21 10.27 -44.55 -42.96
CA VAL A 21 9.78 -43.43 -43.80
C VAL A 21 8.53 -43.91 -44.62
N LEU A 22 7.56 -43.00 -44.90
CA LEU A 22 6.61 -42.87 -46.05
C LEU A 22 5.39 -43.82 -46.35
N ILE A 23 4.26 -43.11 -46.66
CA ILE A 23 3.15 -43.33 -47.64
C ILE A 23 2.22 -44.55 -47.42
N GLY A 24 0.88 -44.54 -47.59
CA GLY A 24 -0.12 -43.55 -48.02
C GLY A 24 -1.46 -44.27 -48.34
N THR A 25 -2.56 -43.52 -48.23
CA THR A 25 -3.90 -43.68 -48.85
C THR A 25 -4.66 -45.02 -48.82
N GLY A 26 -5.88 -44.97 -48.26
CA GLY A 26 -6.97 -45.91 -48.54
C GLY A 26 -8.29 -45.39 -47.97
N CYS A 27 -9.14 -44.83 -48.83
CA CYS A 27 -10.49 -44.38 -48.50
C CYS A 27 -11.44 -45.57 -48.31
N GLU A 28 -12.29 -45.50 -47.30
CA GLU A 28 -13.72 -45.83 -47.36
C GLU A 28 -14.30 -45.54 -45.98
N ASP A 29 -15.21 -44.58 -45.85
CA ASP A 29 -16.32 -44.76 -44.91
C ASP A 29 -17.54 -43.88 -45.17
N LYS A 30 -18.65 -44.53 -44.86
CA LYS A 30 -20.06 -44.21 -45.05
C LYS A 30 -20.55 -43.00 -44.22
N ILE A 31 -21.44 -42.25 -44.87
CA ILE A 31 -22.70 -41.66 -44.37
C ILE A 31 -22.59 -40.86 -43.06
N ASP A 32 -22.61 -39.52 -43.23
CA ASP A 32 -22.85 -38.53 -42.20
C ASP A 32 -24.09 -38.86 -41.34
N SER A 33 -23.88 -38.88 -40.02
CA SER A 33 -24.95 -38.69 -39.03
C SER A 33 -24.94 -37.23 -38.56
N PRO A 34 -26.12 -36.65 -38.26
CA PRO A 34 -26.27 -35.21 -38.12
C PRO A 34 -25.49 -34.66 -36.93
N ALA A 35 -24.95 -33.45 -37.12
CA ALA A 35 -24.29 -32.66 -36.09
C ALA A 35 -25.17 -32.55 -34.84
N VAL A 36 -24.74 -33.22 -33.77
CA VAL A 36 -25.21 -32.97 -32.42
C VAL A 36 -24.43 -31.76 -31.92
N ASN A 37 -25.14 -30.65 -31.69
CA ASN A 37 -24.62 -29.51 -30.93
C ASN A 37 -23.98 -30.05 -29.63
N PRO A 38 -22.76 -29.64 -29.24
CA PRO A 38 -22.12 -30.18 -28.05
C PRO A 38 -22.92 -29.75 -26.82
N SER A 39 -23.70 -30.70 -26.31
CA SER A 39 -24.25 -30.70 -24.96
C SER A 39 -23.09 -30.68 -23.95
N GLU A 40 -23.29 -29.99 -22.84
CA GLU A 40 -22.56 -30.06 -21.56
C GLU A 40 -21.27 -30.90 -21.56
N GLY A 41 -20.14 -30.23 -21.34
CA GLY A 41 -18.80 -30.83 -21.37
C GLY A 41 -18.73 -32.16 -20.59
N LYS A 42 -18.19 -33.18 -21.26
CA LYS A 42 -18.06 -34.54 -20.72
C LYS A 42 -17.32 -34.51 -19.39
N THR A 43 -17.99 -34.91 -18.30
CA THR A 43 -17.36 -35.10 -17.00
C THR A 43 -16.63 -36.44 -16.94
N VAL A 44 -15.52 -36.48 -16.20
CA VAL A 44 -14.70 -37.67 -15.96
C VAL A 44 -14.44 -37.83 -14.46
N GLU A 45 -14.37 -39.07 -13.99
CA GLU A 45 -13.98 -39.36 -12.61
C GLU A 45 -12.46 -39.48 -12.55
N VAL A 46 -11.81 -38.69 -11.71
CA VAL A 46 -10.35 -38.63 -11.61
C VAL A 46 -9.91 -39.02 -10.21
N THR A 47 -8.95 -39.92 -10.13
CA THR A 47 -8.34 -40.33 -8.87
C THR A 47 -7.05 -39.55 -8.62
N LEU A 48 -6.98 -38.83 -7.51
CA LEU A 48 -5.85 -37.97 -7.15
C LEU A 48 -5.11 -38.53 -5.94
N ASN A 49 -3.78 -38.57 -6.01
CA ASN A 49 -2.92 -38.83 -4.86
C ASN A 49 -2.19 -37.55 -4.51
N ILE A 50 -2.53 -36.97 -3.35
CA ILE A 50 -2.11 -35.62 -2.98
C ILE A 50 -1.11 -35.69 -1.83
N GLY A 51 0.09 -35.17 -2.06
CA GLY A 51 1.18 -35.09 -1.09
C GLY A 51 1.53 -33.66 -0.71
N LEU A 52 2.62 -33.52 0.04
CA LEU A 52 3.19 -32.25 0.46
C LEU A 52 4.60 -32.10 -0.09
N ALA A 53 4.91 -30.94 -0.65
CA ALA A 53 6.25 -30.61 -1.10
C ALA A 53 7.18 -30.46 0.11
N ASP A 54 8.49 -30.66 -0.11
CA ASP A 54 9.49 -30.22 0.85
C ASP A 54 9.64 -28.70 0.80
N GLU A 55 10.03 -28.12 1.92
CA GLU A 55 10.36 -26.70 2.02
C GLU A 55 11.55 -26.37 1.14
N ALA A 56 11.45 -25.28 0.39
CA ALA A 56 12.59 -24.76 -0.36
C ALA A 56 13.54 -24.00 0.58
N ASP A 57 14.84 -24.09 0.31
CA ASP A 57 15.84 -23.27 0.97
C ASP A 57 16.08 -21.99 0.15
N GLY A 58 15.75 -20.83 0.74
CA GLY A 58 15.92 -19.52 0.13
C GLY A 58 17.36 -19.24 -0.32
N TYR A 59 18.35 -19.87 0.33
CA TYR A 59 19.76 -19.80 -0.08
C TYR A 59 20.00 -20.35 -1.48
N THR A 60 19.26 -21.38 -1.87
CA THR A 60 19.46 -22.15 -3.11
C THR A 60 18.62 -21.67 -4.29
N LEU A 61 17.72 -20.69 -4.06
CA LEU A 61 16.84 -20.15 -5.10
C LEU A 61 17.60 -19.35 -6.17
N SER A 62 18.72 -18.74 -5.79
CA SER A 62 19.54 -17.87 -6.63
C SER A 62 21.02 -18.23 -6.44
N ALA A 63 21.89 -17.94 -7.41
CA ALA A 63 23.30 -18.33 -7.28
C ALA A 63 23.99 -17.45 -6.23
N PRO A 64 24.78 -18.00 -5.29
CA PRO A 64 25.46 -17.17 -4.30
C PRO A 64 26.40 -16.17 -5.00
N SER A 65 26.30 -14.89 -4.63
CA SER A 65 27.19 -13.87 -5.19
C SER A 65 28.65 -14.14 -4.80
N GLU A 66 29.54 -14.21 -5.80
CA GLU A 66 30.98 -14.45 -5.61
C GLU A 66 31.74 -13.22 -5.07
N THR A 67 31.10 -12.05 -5.00
CA THR A 67 31.75 -10.81 -4.54
C THR A 67 31.70 -10.68 -3.02
N LYS A 68 32.81 -11.07 -2.37
CA LYS A 68 33.06 -10.75 -0.96
C LYS A 68 33.05 -9.24 -0.76
N SER A 69 32.10 -8.75 0.04
CA SER A 69 32.10 -7.36 0.50
C SER A 69 33.24 -7.14 1.50
N SER A 70 34.16 -6.23 1.22
CA SER A 70 35.07 -5.68 2.23
C SER A 70 34.26 -4.82 3.20
N VAL A 71 33.89 -5.36 4.36
CA VAL A 71 32.88 -4.77 5.26
C VAL A 71 33.40 -3.49 5.92
N THR A 72 32.61 -2.41 5.90
CA THR A 72 32.92 -1.18 6.66
C THR A 72 31.99 -0.91 7.84
N ALA A 73 30.76 -1.47 7.88
CA ALA A 73 29.85 -1.33 9.04
C ALA A 73 29.30 -2.65 9.60
N PHE A 74 28.65 -3.46 8.75
CA PHE A 74 28.10 -4.74 9.15
C PHE A 74 27.95 -5.69 7.96
N SER A 75 27.84 -6.99 8.23
CA SER A 75 27.57 -8.02 7.23
C SER A 75 26.30 -8.78 7.59
N TYR A 76 25.59 -9.26 6.56
CA TYR A 76 24.53 -10.23 6.75
C TYR A 76 24.61 -11.27 5.66
N THR A 77 24.37 -12.52 5.96
CA THR A 77 24.41 -13.60 4.97
C THR A 77 23.22 -14.50 5.16
N LEU A 78 22.56 -14.82 4.05
CA LEU A 78 21.62 -15.93 4.01
C LEU A 78 22.44 -17.21 4.13
N GLN A 79 22.09 -18.07 5.09
CA GLN A 79 22.74 -19.35 5.33
C GLN A 79 21.94 -20.47 4.67
N PRO A 80 22.61 -21.51 4.16
CA PRO A 80 21.92 -22.73 3.79
C PRO A 80 21.20 -23.31 5.00
N ALA A 81 20.03 -23.89 4.79
CA ALA A 81 19.34 -24.67 5.80
C ALA A 81 20.29 -25.76 6.32
N MET A 82 20.58 -25.74 7.63
CA MET A 82 21.45 -26.75 8.23
C MET A 82 20.79 -28.12 8.16
N ALA A 83 21.20 -28.96 7.22
CA ALA A 83 20.92 -30.39 7.21
C ALA A 83 21.84 -31.11 8.21
N THR A 84 21.79 -30.75 9.50
CA THR A 84 22.43 -31.57 10.54
C THR A 84 21.48 -32.68 10.96
N LYS A 85 21.90 -33.94 10.79
CA LYS A 85 21.23 -35.13 11.34
C LYS A 85 20.88 -34.88 12.82
N GLY A 86 19.62 -34.53 13.11
CA GLY A 86 19.12 -34.29 14.47
C GLY A 86 18.45 -32.93 14.72
N THR A 87 18.46 -31.99 13.76
CA THR A 87 17.65 -30.77 13.86
C THR A 87 16.27 -31.04 13.26
N GLU A 88 15.19 -30.81 14.02
CA GLU A 88 13.82 -31.05 13.56
C GLU A 88 13.57 -30.27 12.26
N SER A 89 13.35 -31.01 11.16
CA SER A 89 12.63 -30.44 10.02
C SER A 89 11.27 -29.96 10.54
N SER A 90 10.72 -28.86 9.99
CA SER A 90 9.38 -28.43 10.40
C SER A 90 8.44 -29.61 10.25
N LEU A 91 7.69 -29.92 11.31
CA LEU A 91 6.69 -30.98 11.22
C LEU A 91 5.73 -30.63 10.09
N LYS A 92 5.41 -31.63 9.27
CA LYS A 92 4.33 -31.50 8.29
C LYS A 92 3.01 -31.88 8.97
N PRO A 93 1.86 -31.39 8.49
CA PRO A 93 0.58 -31.88 8.98
C PRO A 93 0.49 -33.40 8.76
N ASP A 94 -0.21 -34.08 9.66
CA ASP A 94 -0.42 -35.54 9.59
C ASP A 94 -1.46 -35.92 8.53
N LYS A 95 -2.39 -35.00 8.21
CA LYS A 95 -3.46 -35.14 7.23
C LYS A 95 -3.66 -33.87 6.41
N LEU A 96 -4.34 -34.00 5.28
CA LEU A 96 -4.87 -32.86 4.55
C LEU A 96 -6.21 -32.46 5.18
N TYR A 97 -6.17 -31.43 6.02
CA TYR A 97 -7.36 -30.92 6.70
C TYR A 97 -8.12 -29.95 5.82
N LYS A 98 -9.45 -30.14 5.74
CA LYS A 98 -10.37 -29.31 4.95
C LYS A 98 -9.86 -29.15 3.53
N LEU A 99 -9.68 -30.28 2.85
CA LEU A 99 -9.22 -30.31 1.47
C LEU A 99 -10.32 -29.80 0.54
N GLU A 100 -9.96 -28.86 -0.33
CA GLU A 100 -10.83 -28.28 -1.36
C GLU A 100 -10.12 -28.27 -2.70
N ILE A 101 -10.82 -28.64 -3.77
CA ILE A 101 -10.30 -28.70 -5.13
C ILE A 101 -11.28 -28.01 -6.08
N GLN A 102 -10.81 -27.00 -6.82
CA GLN A 102 -11.59 -26.31 -7.84
C GLN A 102 -10.88 -26.36 -9.19
N GLN A 103 -11.66 -26.55 -10.26
CA GLN A 103 -11.18 -26.58 -11.64
C GLN A 103 -11.71 -25.39 -12.43
N TYR A 104 -10.81 -24.73 -13.15
CA TYR A 104 -11.11 -23.58 -13.98
C TYR A 104 -10.68 -23.83 -15.42
N ASP A 105 -11.39 -23.29 -16.38
CA ASP A 105 -10.89 -23.21 -17.75
C ASP A 105 -9.68 -22.26 -17.84
N ARG A 106 -9.10 -22.17 -19.05
CA ARG A 106 -7.94 -21.32 -19.29
C ARG A 106 -8.21 -19.83 -19.06
N SER A 107 -9.46 -19.38 -19.24
CA SER A 107 -9.87 -17.99 -18.97
C SER A 107 -10.15 -17.71 -17.49
N GLY A 108 -10.15 -18.75 -16.65
CA GLY A 108 -10.45 -18.67 -15.22
C GLY A 108 -11.93 -18.87 -14.88
N GLY A 109 -12.78 -19.21 -15.85
CA GLY A 109 -14.16 -19.61 -15.61
C GLY A 109 -14.21 -20.94 -14.86
N ARG A 110 -15.02 -21.07 -13.81
CA ARG A 110 -15.12 -22.35 -13.09
C ARG A 110 -15.87 -23.36 -13.96
N ILE A 111 -15.26 -24.53 -14.15
CA ILE A 111 -15.80 -25.62 -14.96
C ILE A 111 -16.00 -26.93 -14.20
N GLY A 112 -15.48 -27.05 -12.98
CA GLY A 112 -15.60 -28.27 -12.19
C GLY A 112 -15.01 -28.13 -10.79
N GLY A 113 -14.97 -29.24 -10.06
CA GLY A 113 -14.43 -29.32 -8.70
C GLY A 113 -15.48 -29.53 -7.63
N MET A 114 -15.03 -29.43 -6.38
CA MET A 114 -15.81 -29.78 -5.19
C MET A 114 -16.90 -28.74 -4.90
N SER A 115 -18.04 -29.21 -4.38
CA SER A 115 -19.08 -28.35 -3.82
C SER A 115 -18.93 -28.14 -2.30
N ASN A 116 -18.24 -29.08 -1.63
CA ASN A 116 -17.96 -29.05 -0.20
C ASN A 116 -16.52 -29.49 0.06
N VAL A 117 -15.95 -29.04 1.16
CA VAL A 117 -14.60 -29.45 1.59
C VAL A 117 -14.62 -30.85 2.18
N VAL A 118 -13.52 -31.59 2.04
CA VAL A 118 -13.29 -32.87 2.74
C VAL A 118 -12.63 -32.57 4.08
N ALA A 119 -13.28 -32.92 5.18
CA ALA A 119 -12.83 -32.56 6.52
C ALA A 119 -11.41 -33.05 6.85
N GLU A 120 -11.12 -34.31 6.54
CA GLU A 120 -9.82 -34.93 6.70
C GLU A 120 -9.57 -35.90 5.54
N GLN A 121 -8.39 -35.81 4.93
CA GLN A 121 -7.92 -36.73 3.90
C GLN A 121 -6.53 -37.22 4.25
N GLU A 122 -6.33 -38.54 4.23
CA GLU A 122 -5.01 -39.14 4.46
C GLU A 122 -4.03 -38.74 3.34
N ILE A 123 -2.82 -38.33 3.72
CA ILE A 123 -1.81 -37.85 2.78
C ILE A 123 -1.39 -38.99 1.85
N GLY A 124 -1.34 -38.70 0.54
CA GLY A 124 -0.96 -39.65 -0.49
C GLY A 124 -2.00 -40.73 -0.79
N SER A 125 -3.10 -40.79 -0.04
CA SER A 125 -4.21 -41.70 -0.32
C SER A 125 -5.08 -41.18 -1.46
N ALA A 126 -5.69 -42.11 -2.20
CA ALA A 126 -6.54 -41.81 -3.34
C ALA A 126 -7.81 -41.05 -2.92
N ILE A 127 -8.13 -39.98 -3.65
CA ILE A 127 -9.42 -39.30 -3.60
C ILE A 127 -10.01 -39.25 -5.01
N SER A 128 -11.24 -39.75 -5.17
CA SER A 128 -11.99 -39.66 -6.42
C SER A 128 -12.76 -38.34 -6.49
N LEU A 129 -12.66 -37.64 -7.62
CA LEU A 129 -13.37 -36.40 -7.88
C LEU A 129 -13.89 -36.36 -9.31
N THR A 130 -15.14 -35.95 -9.49
CA THR A 130 -15.69 -35.66 -10.82
C THR A 130 -15.19 -34.29 -11.30
N LEU A 131 -14.44 -34.28 -12.40
CA LEU A 131 -13.93 -33.09 -13.06
C LEU A 131 -14.44 -33.02 -14.50
N THR A 132 -14.35 -31.86 -15.13
CA THR A 132 -14.71 -31.68 -16.55
C THR A 132 -13.50 -32.00 -17.42
N ALA A 133 -13.67 -32.86 -18.42
CA ALA A 133 -12.59 -33.18 -19.34
C ALA A 133 -12.17 -31.92 -20.11
N ASN A 134 -10.88 -31.57 -20.05
CA ASN A 134 -10.35 -30.38 -20.69
C ASN A 134 -8.84 -30.53 -20.96
N PRO A 135 -8.37 -30.32 -22.20
CA PRO A 135 -6.97 -30.51 -22.56
C PRO A 135 -6.02 -29.42 -22.00
N ASP A 136 -6.54 -28.24 -21.63
CA ASP A 136 -5.77 -27.15 -21.02
C ASP A 136 -6.66 -26.35 -20.06
N CYS A 137 -6.62 -26.76 -18.79
CA CYS A 137 -7.34 -26.14 -17.70
C CYS A 137 -6.43 -25.84 -16.51
N GLN A 138 -6.99 -25.23 -15.48
CA GLN A 138 -6.30 -24.90 -14.23
C GLN A 138 -6.93 -25.67 -13.08
N LEU A 139 -6.10 -26.04 -12.10
CA LEU A 139 -6.54 -26.69 -10.87
C LEU A 139 -5.99 -25.96 -9.66
N VAL A 140 -6.86 -25.64 -8.71
CA VAL A 140 -6.47 -25.09 -7.41
C VAL A 140 -6.84 -26.09 -6.33
N ILE A 141 -5.85 -26.57 -5.59
CA ILE A 141 -5.98 -27.52 -4.48
C ILE A 141 -5.53 -26.82 -3.20
N VAL A 142 -6.38 -26.79 -2.19
CA VAL A 142 -6.08 -26.17 -0.89
C VAL A 142 -6.41 -27.14 0.24
N ALA A 143 -5.46 -27.36 1.14
CA ALA A 143 -5.73 -27.87 2.47
C ALA A 143 -5.75 -26.68 3.43
N TRP A 144 -6.93 -26.33 3.93
CA TRP A 144 -7.15 -25.09 4.70
C TRP A 144 -6.60 -25.11 6.13
N GLY A 145 -6.21 -26.28 6.61
CA GLY A 145 -5.71 -26.48 7.98
C GLY A 145 -6.83 -26.84 8.97
N LYS A 146 -6.46 -27.58 10.02
CA LYS A 146 -7.35 -28.02 11.10
C LYS A 146 -7.95 -26.81 11.82
N GLY A 147 -9.25 -26.86 12.10
CA GLY A 147 -9.95 -25.79 12.82
C GLY A 147 -10.30 -24.53 12.01
N ASN A 148 -9.83 -24.37 10.77
CA ASN A 148 -10.19 -23.24 9.92
C ASN A 148 -11.68 -23.32 9.52
N THR A 149 -12.54 -22.40 9.95
CA THR A 149 -13.99 -22.45 9.67
C THR A 149 -14.51 -21.35 8.77
N SER A 150 -13.69 -20.37 8.41
CA SER A 150 -14.15 -19.10 7.86
C SER A 150 -13.93 -18.92 6.36
N THR A 151 -13.03 -19.70 5.75
CA THR A 151 -12.56 -19.44 4.38
C THR A 151 -12.57 -20.70 3.52
N THR A 152 -13.11 -20.57 2.31
CA THR A 152 -13.08 -21.57 1.23
C THR A 152 -12.85 -20.86 -0.11
N LEU A 153 -12.44 -21.60 -1.15
CA LEU A 153 -12.37 -21.10 -2.52
C LEU A 153 -13.78 -20.77 -3.00
N GLY A 154 -14.73 -21.66 -2.68
CA GLY A 154 -16.11 -21.57 -3.13
C GLY A 154 -16.25 -21.92 -4.62
N THR A 155 -17.40 -21.61 -5.19
CA THR A 155 -17.76 -21.98 -6.57
C THR A 155 -17.71 -20.81 -7.56
N GLY A 156 -17.00 -19.73 -7.21
CA GLY A 156 -16.75 -18.60 -8.10
C GLY A 156 -15.68 -18.89 -9.15
N ASN A 157 -15.33 -17.89 -9.96
CA ASN A 157 -14.23 -17.95 -10.93
C ASN A 157 -12.84 -17.83 -10.24
N LEU A 158 -11.75 -18.03 -10.99
CA LEU A 158 -10.39 -17.96 -10.46
C LEU A 158 -10.07 -16.61 -9.80
N ALA A 159 -10.54 -15.52 -10.40
CA ALA A 159 -10.39 -14.19 -9.82
C ALA A 159 -11.02 -14.10 -8.42
N SER A 160 -12.17 -14.75 -8.20
CA SER A 160 -12.81 -14.83 -6.88
C SER A 160 -11.95 -15.63 -5.89
N ALA A 161 -11.33 -16.73 -6.33
CA ALA A 161 -10.40 -17.51 -5.52
C ALA A 161 -9.12 -16.73 -5.16
N GLN A 162 -8.61 -15.90 -6.08
CA GLN A 162 -7.45 -15.03 -5.88
C GLN A 162 -7.70 -13.89 -4.87
N THR A 163 -8.97 -13.58 -4.57
CA THR A 163 -9.29 -12.62 -3.49
C THR A 163 -9.20 -13.22 -2.09
N LYS A 164 -9.11 -14.55 -1.96
CA LYS A 164 -9.10 -15.24 -0.67
C LYS A 164 -7.74 -15.10 0.03
N SER A 165 -7.78 -14.73 1.30
CA SER A 165 -6.62 -14.64 2.17
C SER A 165 -6.88 -15.28 3.53
N ILE A 166 -5.79 -15.59 4.22
CA ILE A 166 -5.79 -16.03 5.62
C ILE A 166 -5.11 -14.93 6.45
N ASN A 167 -5.79 -14.50 7.51
CA ASN A 167 -5.28 -13.47 8.42
C ASN A 167 -3.98 -13.91 9.09
N ALA A 168 -3.05 -12.97 9.33
CA ALA A 168 -1.78 -13.29 9.97
C ALA A 168 -1.92 -14.00 11.31
N SER A 169 -2.90 -13.63 12.13
CA SER A 169 -3.13 -14.22 13.45
C SER A 169 -3.41 -15.72 13.43
N ALA A 170 -3.88 -16.28 12.29
CA ALA A 170 -4.10 -17.71 12.16
C ALA A 170 -2.80 -18.52 11.93
N ILE A 171 -1.71 -17.85 11.53
CA ILE A 171 -0.45 -18.50 11.13
C ILE A 171 0.73 -18.05 12.00
N SER A 172 0.79 -16.78 12.40
CA SER A 172 1.97 -16.16 13.04
C SER A 172 2.37 -16.81 14.36
N GLU A 173 1.42 -17.43 15.07
CA GLU A 173 1.64 -18.09 16.38
C GLU A 173 1.85 -19.61 16.26
N LEU A 174 1.81 -20.16 15.04
CA LEU A 174 2.00 -21.60 14.84
C LEU A 174 3.44 -21.99 15.16
N ASN A 175 3.62 -23.03 15.98
CA ASN A 175 4.92 -23.51 16.39
C ASN A 175 5.35 -24.65 15.45
N PRO A 176 6.44 -24.50 14.67
CA PRO A 176 6.89 -25.52 13.71
C PRO A 176 7.25 -26.87 14.32
N SER A 177 7.55 -26.91 15.63
CA SER A 177 7.87 -28.13 16.38
C SER A 177 6.66 -28.78 17.05
N ASN A 178 5.45 -28.24 16.85
CA ASN A 178 4.22 -28.78 17.44
C ASN A 178 3.29 -29.33 16.35
N GLN A 179 2.96 -30.63 16.45
CA GLN A 179 2.13 -31.31 15.45
C GLN A 179 0.72 -30.70 15.34
N GLU A 180 0.07 -30.36 16.44
CA GLU A 180 -1.27 -29.74 16.41
C GLU A 180 -1.22 -28.36 15.73
N HIS A 181 -0.16 -27.58 15.93
CA HIS A 181 0.01 -26.30 15.25
C HIS A 181 0.30 -26.51 13.75
N MET A 182 1.08 -27.53 13.38
CA MET A 182 1.35 -27.84 11.97
C MET A 182 0.15 -28.44 11.24
N ASN A 183 -0.74 -29.12 11.95
CA ASN A 183 -2.05 -29.53 11.45
C ASN A 183 -2.94 -28.32 11.09
N GLN A 184 -2.72 -27.15 11.69
CA GLN A 184 -3.43 -25.90 11.39
C GLN A 184 -2.83 -25.12 10.21
N MET A 185 -1.59 -25.43 9.78
CA MET A 185 -0.91 -24.72 8.70
C MET A 185 -1.61 -24.96 7.34
N PRO A 186 -1.95 -23.91 6.59
CA PRO A 186 -2.52 -24.05 5.25
C PRO A 186 -1.48 -24.45 4.20
N TYR A 187 -1.91 -25.28 3.26
CA TYR A 187 -1.11 -25.73 2.12
C TYR A 187 -1.89 -25.55 0.81
N VAL A 188 -1.22 -25.11 -0.25
CA VAL A 188 -1.84 -24.79 -1.55
C VAL A 188 -1.02 -25.31 -2.72
N LEU A 189 -1.72 -25.69 -3.79
CA LEU A 189 -1.16 -25.93 -5.11
C LEU A 189 -2.07 -25.30 -6.17
N HIS A 190 -1.52 -24.42 -6.98
CA HIS A 190 -2.17 -23.90 -8.19
C HIS A 190 -1.39 -24.42 -9.40
N LEU A 191 -2.06 -25.25 -10.20
CA LEU A 191 -1.56 -25.73 -11.47
C LEU A 191 -2.21 -24.88 -12.57
N GLU A 192 -1.42 -24.02 -13.20
CA GLU A 192 -1.92 -23.11 -14.24
C GLU A 192 -2.20 -23.84 -15.57
N HIS A 193 -1.61 -25.02 -15.79
CA HIS A 193 -1.72 -25.77 -17.04
C HIS A 193 -1.74 -27.27 -16.79
N VAL A 194 -2.92 -27.88 -16.90
CA VAL A 194 -3.12 -29.32 -16.78
C VAL A 194 -4.16 -29.82 -17.78
N CYS A 195 -3.93 -31.05 -18.24
CA CYS A 195 -4.88 -31.81 -19.03
C CYS A 195 -5.64 -32.77 -18.09
N VAL A 196 -6.97 -32.75 -18.19
CA VAL A 196 -7.88 -33.64 -17.47
C VAL A 196 -8.59 -34.50 -18.51
N GLU A 197 -8.12 -35.73 -18.70
CA GLU A 197 -8.64 -36.68 -19.69
C GLU A 197 -8.46 -38.12 -19.20
N ASP A 198 -9.29 -39.03 -19.72
CA ASP A 198 -9.19 -40.48 -19.48
C ASP A 198 -8.99 -40.86 -18.00
N ASN A 199 -9.74 -40.21 -17.11
CA ASN A 199 -9.71 -40.41 -15.65
C ASN A 199 -8.36 -40.07 -14.97
N THR A 200 -7.52 -39.25 -15.60
CA THR A 200 -6.19 -38.87 -15.10
C THR A 200 -5.94 -37.36 -15.19
N ILE A 201 -4.99 -36.85 -14.38
CA ILE A 201 -4.42 -35.51 -14.56
C ILE A 201 -3.00 -35.64 -15.09
N LYS A 202 -2.73 -34.99 -16.21
CA LYS A 202 -1.42 -34.97 -16.88
C LYS A 202 -0.97 -33.54 -17.10
N SER A 203 0.34 -33.34 -17.30
CA SER A 203 0.83 -32.12 -17.90
C SER A 203 0.30 -32.02 -19.32
N ILE A 204 0.33 -30.82 -19.90
CA ILE A 204 0.00 -30.62 -21.32
C ILE A 204 0.89 -31.43 -22.28
N GLU A 205 2.04 -31.92 -21.80
CA GLU A 205 2.96 -32.81 -22.54
C GLU A 205 2.65 -34.31 -22.32
N GLY A 206 1.58 -34.65 -21.61
CA GLY A 206 1.16 -36.03 -21.35
C GLY A 206 1.94 -36.76 -20.26
N LYS A 207 2.72 -36.05 -19.43
CA LYS A 207 3.45 -36.64 -18.29
C LYS A 207 2.59 -36.62 -17.02
N ASP A 208 2.67 -37.66 -16.21
CA ASP A 208 1.99 -37.72 -14.92
C ASP A 208 2.48 -36.59 -14.00
N VAL A 209 1.54 -35.90 -13.34
CA VAL A 209 1.84 -34.77 -12.44
C VAL A 209 1.75 -35.25 -11.00
N ARG A 210 2.86 -35.19 -10.27
CA ARG A 210 2.84 -35.40 -8.82
C ARG A 210 2.23 -34.17 -8.13
N LEU A 211 1.10 -34.36 -7.46
CA LEU A 211 0.37 -33.28 -6.78
C LEU A 211 0.96 -33.06 -5.39
N LEU A 212 1.81 -32.04 -5.26
CA LEU A 212 2.48 -31.70 -3.99
C LEU A 212 2.07 -30.28 -3.56
N LEU A 213 1.30 -30.18 -2.49
CA LEU A 213 0.92 -28.87 -1.94
C LEU A 213 2.10 -28.24 -1.21
N ARG A 214 2.13 -26.91 -1.24
CA ARG A 214 3.18 -26.08 -0.66
C ARG A 214 2.62 -25.30 0.51
N ARG A 215 3.38 -25.19 1.59
CA ARG A 215 3.03 -24.38 2.75
C ARG A 215 2.76 -22.94 2.31
N LEU A 216 1.68 -22.34 2.82
CA LEU A 216 1.30 -20.98 2.42
C LEU A 216 2.29 -19.90 2.92
N ALA A 217 3.03 -20.20 4.00
CA ALA A 217 3.89 -19.25 4.69
C ALA A 217 5.39 -19.34 4.33
N THR A 218 6.06 -18.21 4.41
CA THR A 218 7.52 -18.07 4.45
C THR A 218 8.00 -18.18 5.90
N ARG A 219 9.05 -18.98 6.15
CA ARG A 219 9.73 -18.99 7.45
C ARG A 219 10.92 -18.03 7.38
N LEU A 220 10.97 -17.08 8.30
CA LEU A 220 12.12 -16.18 8.44
C LEU A 220 12.79 -16.46 9.78
N THR A 221 14.06 -16.81 9.75
CA THR A 221 14.92 -16.96 10.94
C THR A 221 16.05 -15.95 10.87
N LEU A 222 16.28 -15.26 11.98
CA LEU A 222 17.26 -14.19 12.11
C LEU A 222 18.15 -14.53 13.29
N ASP A 223 19.45 -14.59 13.06
CA ASP A 223 20.46 -14.64 14.12
C ASP A 223 21.32 -13.39 14.03
N TRP A 224 21.57 -12.71 15.14
CA TRP A 224 22.38 -11.50 15.13
C TRP A 224 23.39 -11.41 16.26
N THR A 225 24.51 -10.74 15.97
CA THR A 225 25.46 -10.27 16.97
C THR A 225 25.69 -8.78 16.84
N TYR A 226 25.84 -8.11 17.99
CA TYR A 226 26.06 -6.67 18.08
C TYR A 226 27.20 -6.40 19.06
N SER A 227 28.25 -5.72 18.61
CA SER A 227 29.45 -5.46 19.44
C SER A 227 29.97 -4.03 19.39
N TYR A 228 29.26 -3.09 18.76
CA TYR A 228 29.72 -1.69 18.69
C TYR A 228 29.53 -0.97 20.04
N SER A 229 30.61 -0.39 20.55
CA SER A 229 30.63 0.28 21.86
C SER A 229 29.97 1.66 21.83
N GLY A 230 29.50 2.13 22.99
CA GLY A 230 28.83 3.43 23.14
C GLY A 230 27.38 3.49 22.61
N TYR A 231 26.90 2.39 22.01
CA TYR A 231 25.53 2.22 21.56
C TYR A 231 25.00 0.85 22.02
N GLN A 232 23.70 0.75 22.29
CA GLN A 232 23.04 -0.49 22.67
C GLN A 232 21.88 -0.76 21.72
N LEU A 233 21.79 -1.98 21.20
CA LEU A 233 20.64 -2.42 20.41
C LEU A 233 19.36 -2.34 21.25
N LYS A 234 18.36 -1.57 20.79
CA LYS A 234 17.11 -1.32 21.52
C LYS A 234 15.86 -1.75 20.78
N GLN A 235 15.91 -1.81 19.47
CA GLN A 235 14.74 -2.11 18.65
C GLN A 235 15.15 -2.90 17.42
N ILE A 236 14.33 -3.88 17.06
CA ILE A 236 14.43 -4.62 15.80
C ILE A 236 13.03 -4.59 15.18
N LEU A 237 12.95 -4.11 13.94
CA LEU A 237 11.71 -3.93 13.20
C LEU A 237 11.76 -4.68 11.88
N LEU A 238 10.85 -5.63 11.66
CA LEU A 238 10.61 -6.23 10.35
C LEU A 238 9.50 -5.42 9.69
N GLN A 239 9.79 -4.76 8.58
CA GLN A 239 8.93 -3.75 7.95
C GLN A 239 8.57 -4.14 6.52
N SER A 240 7.48 -3.55 6.02
CA SER A 240 6.85 -3.91 4.75
C SER A 240 6.57 -5.41 4.68
N ILE A 241 5.99 -5.95 5.77
CA ILE A 241 5.48 -7.32 5.82
C ILE A 241 4.02 -7.28 5.40
N PRO A 242 3.60 -8.01 4.35
CA PRO A 242 2.17 -8.09 4.03
C PRO A 242 1.38 -8.60 5.23
N LEU A 243 0.17 -8.08 5.42
CA LEU A 243 -0.67 -8.50 6.53
C LEU A 243 -1.32 -9.87 6.30
N ASP A 244 -1.71 -10.13 5.06
CA ASP A 244 -2.54 -11.28 4.68
C ASP A 244 -1.75 -12.32 3.89
N TYR A 245 -2.01 -13.59 4.17
CA TYR A 245 -1.51 -14.72 3.40
C TYR A 245 -2.45 -14.99 2.22
N LYS A 246 -2.07 -14.54 1.01
CA LYS A 246 -2.85 -14.76 -0.22
C LYS A 246 -2.82 -16.24 -0.61
N VAL A 247 -4.00 -16.87 -0.70
CA VAL A 247 -4.13 -18.31 -0.94
C VAL A 247 -3.70 -18.69 -2.36
N VAL A 248 -4.22 -17.96 -3.34
CA VAL A 248 -3.84 -18.11 -4.75
C VAL A 248 -3.10 -16.86 -5.17
N VAL A 249 -1.92 -17.03 -5.77
CA VAL A 249 -1.11 -15.91 -6.23
C VAL A 249 -1.83 -15.17 -7.35
N MET A 250 -1.84 -13.85 -7.26
CA MET A 250 -2.30 -12.95 -8.30
C MET A 250 -1.15 -11.98 -8.60
N PRO A 251 -0.30 -12.29 -9.60
CA PRO A 251 0.84 -11.44 -9.92
C PRO A 251 0.37 -10.10 -10.48
N ASP A 252 0.97 -9.02 -9.99
CA ASP A 252 0.75 -7.66 -10.48
C ASP A 252 1.59 -7.40 -11.73
N GLY A 253 0.93 -6.96 -12.80
CA GLY A 253 1.57 -6.46 -14.02
C GLY A 253 2.49 -7.47 -14.71
N THR A 254 3.46 -6.94 -15.46
CA THR A 254 4.42 -7.75 -16.25
C THR A 254 5.56 -8.32 -15.41
N ASP A 255 5.87 -7.68 -14.28
CA ASP A 255 7.02 -8.02 -13.43
C ASP A 255 6.70 -9.17 -12.46
N LYS A 256 5.44 -9.65 -12.48
CA LYS A 256 4.93 -10.79 -11.70
C LYS A 256 5.16 -10.65 -10.20
N THR A 257 5.12 -9.43 -9.67
CA THR A 257 5.29 -9.15 -8.23
C THR A 257 4.00 -9.43 -7.45
N TYR A 258 4.07 -9.81 -6.18
CA TYR A 258 2.89 -10.02 -5.32
C TYR A 258 3.27 -10.06 -3.83
N PRO A 259 2.35 -9.73 -2.89
CA PRO A 259 0.99 -9.24 -3.10
C PRO A 259 0.96 -7.81 -3.65
N SER A 260 -0.21 -7.17 -3.76
CA SER A 260 -0.25 -5.82 -4.31
C SER A 260 0.41 -4.80 -3.38
N LEU A 261 0.99 -3.72 -3.93
CA LEU A 261 1.47 -2.59 -3.12
C LEU A 261 0.33 -1.81 -2.46
N LEU A 262 -0.92 -2.06 -2.86
CA LEU A 262 -2.13 -1.47 -2.30
C LEU A 262 -2.86 -2.40 -1.31
N ASP A 263 -2.31 -3.60 -1.05
CA ASP A 263 -2.74 -4.42 0.09
C ASP A 263 -2.23 -3.82 1.41
N GLN A 264 -2.72 -4.34 2.53
CA GLN A 264 -2.28 -3.90 3.86
C GLN A 264 -0.89 -4.46 4.18
N TYR A 265 -0.05 -3.62 4.78
CA TYR A 265 1.26 -4.00 5.30
C TYR A 265 1.39 -3.62 6.77
N THR A 266 2.19 -4.39 7.48
CA THR A 266 2.46 -4.19 8.90
C THR A 266 3.96 -4.19 9.20
N THR A 267 4.27 -3.84 10.45
CA THR A 267 5.61 -3.90 11.03
C THR A 267 5.56 -4.86 12.22
N ILE A 268 6.43 -5.87 12.22
CA ILE A 268 6.63 -6.74 13.38
C ILE A 268 7.75 -6.12 14.22
N GLN A 269 7.40 -5.70 15.44
CA GLN A 269 8.35 -5.16 16.40
C GLN A 269 8.71 -6.22 17.44
N LEU A 270 10.00 -6.51 17.59
CA LEU A 270 10.47 -7.46 18.60
C LEU A 270 10.40 -6.83 20.01
N THR A 271 10.04 -7.65 20.97
CA THR A 271 10.09 -7.33 22.41
C THR A 271 11.53 -7.32 22.92
N ASN A 272 11.78 -6.65 24.05
CA ASN A 272 13.11 -6.64 24.68
C ASN A 272 13.65 -8.07 24.96
N THR A 273 12.78 -9.00 25.33
CA THR A 273 13.16 -10.41 25.58
C THR A 273 13.61 -11.09 24.28
N GLN A 274 12.90 -10.89 23.18
CA GLN A 274 13.28 -11.43 21.88
C GLN A 274 14.60 -10.82 21.40
N ILE A 275 14.79 -9.50 21.55
CA ILE A 275 16.06 -8.82 21.20
C ILE A 275 17.23 -9.38 22.02
N GLY A 276 17.02 -9.66 23.31
CA GLY A 276 18.05 -10.20 24.20
C GLY A 276 18.47 -11.63 23.89
N SER A 277 17.65 -12.41 23.16
CA SER A 277 17.97 -13.80 22.82
C SER A 277 19.00 -13.95 21.70
N GLY A 278 19.20 -12.91 20.88
CA GLY A 278 20.11 -12.96 19.73
C GLY A 278 19.59 -13.74 18.53
N THR A 279 18.37 -14.29 18.62
CA THR A 279 17.73 -15.03 17.53
C THR A 279 16.22 -14.78 17.49
N TYR A 280 15.60 -14.86 16.32
CA TYR A 280 14.15 -14.74 16.17
C TYR A 280 13.69 -15.48 14.93
N SER A 281 12.66 -16.32 15.08
CA SER A 281 12.01 -17.01 13.96
C SER A 281 10.53 -16.69 13.94
N CYS A 282 9.97 -16.48 12.75
CA CYS A 282 8.56 -16.16 12.56
C CYS A 282 8.03 -16.64 11.19
N TRP A 283 6.72 -16.75 11.11
CA TRP A 283 5.98 -16.90 9.84
C TRP A 283 5.62 -15.54 9.29
N ILE A 284 5.89 -15.32 8.01
CA ILE A 284 5.44 -14.14 7.27
C ILE A 284 4.80 -14.55 5.94
N PRO A 285 3.88 -13.74 5.38
CA PRO A 285 3.39 -13.98 4.02
C PRO A 285 4.51 -13.86 2.99
N ALA A 286 4.29 -14.49 1.83
CA ALA A 286 5.13 -14.26 0.66
C ALA A 286 5.12 -12.77 0.27
N ASN A 287 6.28 -12.25 -0.13
CA ASN A 287 6.47 -10.91 -0.65
C ASN A 287 7.51 -10.93 -1.78
N VAL A 288 7.03 -11.04 -3.01
CA VAL A 288 7.82 -11.19 -4.24
C VAL A 288 7.87 -9.84 -4.95
N ARG A 289 9.06 -9.25 -5.06
CA ARG A 289 9.29 -7.89 -5.58
C ARG A 289 10.21 -7.81 -6.78
N GLY A 290 10.62 -8.96 -7.29
CA GLY A 290 11.54 -9.09 -8.41
C GLY A 290 12.98 -8.84 -8.00
N SER A 291 13.79 -8.52 -9.01
CA SER A 291 15.22 -8.28 -8.86
C SER A 291 15.59 -6.89 -9.39
N ASN A 292 16.58 -6.25 -8.78
CA ASN A 292 17.14 -4.99 -9.27
C ASN A 292 18.67 -5.11 -9.50
N PRO A 293 19.13 -5.06 -10.77
CA PRO A 293 20.55 -5.10 -11.11
C PRO A 293 21.43 -4.01 -10.48
N ALA A 294 20.84 -2.89 -10.05
CA ALA A 294 21.58 -1.82 -9.37
C ALA A 294 22.13 -2.26 -7.99
N ALA A 295 21.56 -3.30 -7.37
CA ALA A 295 22.07 -3.91 -6.14
C ALA A 295 23.21 -4.91 -6.44
N THR A 296 24.30 -4.40 -7.02
CA THR A 296 25.44 -5.20 -7.52
C THR A 296 26.22 -5.95 -6.44
N SER A 297 26.05 -5.57 -5.17
CA SER A 297 26.60 -6.27 -4.02
C SER A 297 25.76 -5.99 -2.78
N GLN A 298 26.07 -6.62 -1.65
CA GLN A 298 25.37 -6.37 -0.39
C GLN A 298 25.38 -4.90 0.03
N VAL A 299 26.45 -4.15 -0.24
CA VAL A 299 26.55 -2.70 0.11
C VAL A 299 25.62 -1.85 -0.76
N TYR A 300 25.28 -2.32 -1.95
CA TYR A 300 24.32 -1.67 -2.85
C TYR A 300 22.89 -2.19 -2.69
N ARG A 301 22.66 -3.13 -1.77
CA ARG A 301 21.32 -3.59 -1.40
C ARG A 301 20.71 -2.61 -0.37
N ILE A 302 20.44 -1.40 -0.85
CA ILE A 302 20.00 -0.22 -0.10
C ILE A 302 18.65 0.28 -0.62
N LYS A 303 18.03 1.23 0.11
CA LYS A 303 16.69 1.78 -0.21
C LYS A 303 16.55 2.24 -1.65
N SER A 304 17.52 2.98 -2.19
CA SER A 304 17.46 3.50 -3.57
C SER A 304 17.47 2.42 -4.66
N ASN A 305 17.91 1.21 -4.32
CA ASN A 305 18.02 0.09 -5.23
C ASN A 305 17.03 -1.04 -4.91
N ALA A 306 16.30 -0.95 -3.79
CA ALA A 306 15.27 -1.92 -3.45
C ALA A 306 13.97 -1.56 -4.19
N PRO A 307 13.33 -2.52 -4.90
CA PRO A 307 11.99 -2.30 -5.43
C PRO A 307 11.01 -1.88 -4.33
N THR A 308 10.05 -1.00 -4.65
CA THR A 308 9.02 -0.54 -3.71
C THR A 308 8.30 -1.72 -3.07
N GLY A 309 8.08 -1.69 -1.75
CA GLY A 309 7.41 -2.76 -1.00
C GLY A 309 8.28 -3.96 -0.63
N SER A 310 9.58 -3.95 -0.94
CA SER A 310 10.52 -4.98 -0.48
C SER A 310 10.58 -5.03 1.05
N SER A 311 10.45 -6.22 1.63
CA SER A 311 10.59 -6.40 3.08
C SER A 311 12.01 -6.14 3.54
N TYR A 312 12.15 -5.50 4.70
CA TYR A 312 13.45 -5.21 5.29
C TYR A 312 13.39 -5.25 6.81
N ILE A 313 14.58 -5.26 7.41
CA ILE A 313 14.78 -5.27 8.85
C ILE A 313 15.62 -4.05 9.23
N ASP A 314 15.17 -3.29 10.21
CA ASP A 314 15.99 -2.27 10.85
C ASP A 314 16.41 -2.75 12.24
N PHE A 315 17.73 -2.85 12.45
CA PHE A 315 18.33 -2.99 13.78
C PHE A 315 18.69 -1.60 14.27
N ILE A 316 18.06 -1.13 15.35
CA ILE A 316 18.22 0.24 15.83
C ILE A 316 18.92 0.21 17.19
N ALA A 317 20.13 0.76 17.22
CA ALA A 317 20.92 0.94 18.42
C ALA A 317 20.88 2.39 18.90
N SER A 318 20.63 2.62 20.18
CA SER A 318 20.64 3.95 20.81
C SER A 318 21.96 4.20 21.51
N ASN A 319 22.48 5.43 21.42
CA ASN A 319 23.67 5.83 22.14
C ASN A 319 23.41 5.72 23.66
N THR A 320 24.42 5.24 24.40
CA THR A 320 24.28 4.99 25.84
C THR A 320 24.31 6.26 26.70
N SER A 321 24.83 7.37 26.16
CA SER A 321 24.92 8.66 26.84
C SER A 321 23.87 9.65 26.32
N GLU A 322 23.62 9.66 25.02
CA GLU A 322 22.67 10.56 24.34
C GLU A 322 21.59 9.74 23.63
N THR A 323 20.61 9.22 24.37
CA THR A 323 19.64 8.20 23.89
C THR A 323 18.85 8.57 22.63
N LYS A 324 18.78 9.86 22.28
CA LYS A 324 18.17 10.37 21.04
C LYS A 324 19.02 10.05 19.80
N LYS A 325 20.35 9.97 19.95
CA LYS A 325 21.26 9.55 18.90
C LYS A 325 21.13 8.04 18.67
N LYS A 326 20.86 7.65 17.43
CA LYS A 326 20.61 6.26 17.05
C LYS A 326 21.40 5.88 15.80
N LEU A 327 21.68 4.59 15.66
CA LEU A 327 22.16 3.98 14.43
C LEU A 327 21.12 2.95 13.98
N SER A 328 20.61 3.11 12.77
CA SER A 328 19.71 2.13 12.14
C SER A 328 20.45 1.36 11.06
N TYR A 329 20.62 0.05 11.25
CA TYR A 329 21.23 -0.86 10.29
C TYR A 329 20.13 -1.57 9.49
N ARG A 330 19.98 -1.23 8.21
CA ARG A 330 18.91 -1.74 7.34
C ARG A 330 19.35 -2.94 6.51
N VAL A 331 18.56 -4.02 6.54
CA VAL A 331 18.76 -5.25 5.78
C VAL A 331 17.53 -5.52 4.92
N TYR A 332 17.66 -5.42 3.59
CA TYR A 332 16.60 -5.87 2.69
C TYR A 332 16.63 -7.39 2.51
N LEU A 333 15.46 -8.02 2.57
CA LEU A 333 15.29 -9.47 2.53
C LEU A 333 15.08 -10.00 1.11
N GLY A 334 15.37 -11.28 0.88
CA GLY A 334 15.26 -11.99 -0.41
C GLY A 334 16.30 -13.10 -0.57
N GLY A 335 16.57 -13.56 -1.80
CA GLY A 335 17.53 -14.63 -2.06
C GLY A 335 19.00 -14.26 -1.79
N SER A 336 19.88 -15.22 -2.04
CA SER A 336 21.33 -15.14 -1.84
C SER A 336 22.03 -14.15 -2.79
N GLU A 337 21.44 -13.90 -3.97
CA GLU A 337 21.87 -12.82 -4.87
C GLU A 337 21.51 -11.45 -4.30
N SER A 338 22.44 -10.50 -4.36
CA SER A 338 22.19 -9.13 -3.85
C SER A 338 21.10 -8.40 -4.63
N THR A 339 20.83 -8.83 -5.86
CA THR A 339 19.80 -8.28 -6.73
C THR A 339 18.41 -8.82 -6.42
N ASP A 340 18.26 -9.93 -5.70
CA ASP A 340 16.99 -10.64 -5.52
C ASP A 340 16.27 -10.21 -4.22
N PHE A 341 15.07 -9.63 -4.34
CA PHE A 341 14.25 -9.13 -3.23
C PHE A 341 13.00 -9.98 -2.97
N ASN A 342 12.99 -11.24 -3.40
CA ASN A 342 11.82 -12.10 -3.32
C ASN A 342 11.78 -12.98 -2.07
N LEU A 343 10.62 -12.98 -1.40
CA LEU A 343 10.25 -13.91 -0.34
C LEU A 343 9.09 -14.78 -0.81
N TYR A 344 9.32 -16.08 -0.98
CA TYR A 344 8.30 -17.02 -1.45
C TYR A 344 7.65 -17.82 -0.32
N GLY A 345 6.39 -18.23 -0.51
CA GLY A 345 5.74 -19.22 0.34
C GLY A 345 6.42 -20.58 0.20
N ASN A 346 6.33 -21.43 1.24
CA ASN A 346 7.01 -22.73 1.31
C ASN A 346 8.54 -22.61 1.18
N THR A 347 9.10 -21.49 1.63
CA THR A 347 10.54 -21.24 1.63
C THR A 347 11.00 -20.80 3.01
N ASP A 348 12.17 -21.29 3.41
CA ASP A 348 12.86 -20.88 4.62
C ASP A 348 14.01 -19.92 4.28
N TYR A 349 14.08 -18.80 4.98
CA TYR A 349 15.15 -17.81 4.86
C TYR A 349 15.85 -17.66 6.21
N ASN A 350 17.10 -18.12 6.30
CA ASN A 350 17.89 -18.11 7.53
C ASN A 350 19.02 -17.08 7.44
N TYR A 351 18.86 -15.90 8.04
CA TYR A 351 19.86 -14.84 8.00
C TYR A 351 20.73 -14.85 9.24
N THR A 352 22.05 -14.71 9.05
CA THR A 352 22.98 -14.32 10.11
C THR A 352 23.46 -12.90 9.89
N ILE A 353 23.31 -12.03 10.89
CA ILE A 353 23.69 -10.61 10.87
C ILE A 353 24.82 -10.38 11.88
N LYS A 354 25.89 -9.69 11.47
CA LYS A 354 27.02 -9.34 12.34
C LYS A 354 27.30 -7.85 12.27
N ILE A 355 27.01 -7.12 13.34
CA ILE A 355 27.24 -5.68 13.50
C ILE A 355 28.48 -5.49 14.39
N ASN A 356 29.64 -5.30 13.77
CA ASN A 356 30.95 -5.39 14.42
C ASN A 356 31.98 -4.36 13.90
N HIS A 357 31.55 -3.13 13.65
CA HIS A 357 32.44 -2.02 13.31
C HIS A 357 33.03 -1.34 14.57
N THR A 358 34.11 -0.58 14.38
CA THR A 358 34.83 0.14 15.45
C THR A 358 34.67 1.65 15.38
N ASN A 359 34.41 2.19 14.18
CA ASN A 359 34.22 3.61 13.93
C ASN A 359 32.80 3.88 13.42
N LEU A 360 32.31 5.10 13.61
CA LEU A 360 31.00 5.51 13.10
C LEU A 360 30.91 5.21 11.58
N PRO A 361 29.90 4.44 11.12
CA PRO A 361 29.87 3.89 9.76
C PRO A 361 29.36 4.88 8.71
N VAL A 362 30.03 6.03 8.58
CA VAL A 362 29.59 7.14 7.71
C VAL A 362 29.58 6.81 6.21
N ASN A 363 30.32 5.79 5.78
CA ASN A 363 30.46 5.41 4.36
C ASN A 363 29.57 4.23 3.95
N ASP A 364 28.81 3.65 4.88
CA ASP A 364 27.91 2.53 4.58
C ASP A 364 26.47 3.01 4.50
N ARG A 365 25.94 3.13 3.27
CA ARG A 365 24.58 3.63 2.99
C ARG A 365 23.45 2.74 3.50
N ARG A 366 23.77 1.56 4.04
CA ARG A 366 22.82 0.71 4.77
C ARG A 366 22.63 1.16 6.21
N VAL A 367 23.52 2.00 6.73
CA VAL A 367 23.43 2.54 8.08
C VAL A 367 22.94 3.98 8.03
N THR A 368 21.83 4.24 8.69
CA THR A 368 21.35 5.60 8.92
C THR A 368 21.84 6.07 10.27
N ILE A 369 22.65 7.14 10.26
CA ILE A 369 23.07 7.85 11.48
C ILE A 369 21.97 8.86 11.80
N ILE A 370 21.32 8.66 12.94
CA ILE A 370 20.22 9.50 13.39
C ILE A 370 20.76 10.33 14.55
N ASP A 371 21.05 11.59 14.28
CA ASP A 371 21.44 12.58 15.28
C ASP A 371 20.39 13.71 15.26
N PRO A 372 19.26 13.52 15.97
CA PRO A 372 18.13 14.41 15.84
C PRO A 372 18.42 15.74 16.54
N ILE A 373 18.52 16.81 15.76
CA ILE A 373 18.48 18.17 16.26
C ILE A 373 17.03 18.62 16.41
N ALA A 374 16.77 19.59 17.30
CA ALA A 374 15.44 20.17 17.41
C ALA A 374 15.03 20.85 16.10
N ALA A 375 13.73 20.87 15.80
CA ALA A 375 13.17 21.50 14.62
C ALA A 375 13.47 23.01 14.60
N SER A 376 13.64 23.62 15.78
CA SER A 376 14.00 25.03 15.96
C SER A 376 15.48 25.36 15.78
N GLU A 377 16.37 24.36 15.82
CA GLU A 377 17.80 24.58 15.63
C GLU A 377 18.13 24.66 14.16
N ASN A 378 18.96 25.63 13.72
CA ASN A 378 19.35 25.80 12.31
C ASN A 378 18.17 25.83 11.33
N ASN A 379 17.07 26.46 11.73
CA ASN A 379 15.87 26.60 10.92
C ASN A 379 15.36 28.04 11.02
N SER A 380 15.77 28.87 10.07
CA SER A 380 15.36 30.29 9.96
C SER A 380 14.44 30.54 8.77
N ASN A 381 13.92 29.48 8.14
CA ASN A 381 13.09 29.58 6.95
C ASN A 381 11.65 29.93 7.34
N LEU A 382 11.43 31.21 7.64
CA LEU A 382 10.11 31.75 7.96
C LEU A 382 9.24 31.76 6.70
N VAL A 383 8.10 31.08 6.76
CA VAL A 383 7.11 31.02 5.68
C VAL A 383 5.79 31.65 6.11
N PRO A 384 4.99 32.17 5.16
CA PRO A 384 3.66 32.69 5.47
C PRO A 384 2.74 31.60 6.02
N THR A 385 2.00 31.90 7.08
CA THR A 385 1.13 30.93 7.74
C THR A 385 -0.15 30.69 6.92
N ALA A 386 -0.42 29.44 6.60
CA ALA A 386 -1.70 28.97 6.08
C ALA A 386 -2.05 27.62 6.73
N ASN A 387 -3.21 27.05 6.46
CA ASN A 387 -3.58 25.75 7.04
C ASN A 387 -2.88 24.55 6.40
N CYS A 388 -2.22 24.74 5.26
CA CYS A 388 -1.40 23.75 4.60
C CYS A 388 -0.03 24.33 4.20
N PHE A 389 1.03 23.55 4.37
CA PHE A 389 2.39 23.90 3.92
C PHE A 389 2.86 22.88 2.88
N MET A 390 3.28 23.34 1.70
CA MET A 390 3.96 22.49 0.71
C MET A 390 5.46 22.50 1.00
N VAL A 391 6.03 21.33 1.29
CA VAL A 391 7.41 21.21 1.77
C VAL A 391 8.10 20.04 1.07
N ALA A 392 9.22 20.29 0.40
CA ALA A 392 10.00 19.20 -0.20
C ALA A 392 10.55 18.23 0.85
N PRO A 393 10.70 16.93 0.54
CA PRO A 393 11.41 15.98 1.41
C PRO A 393 12.76 16.53 1.90
N GLY A 394 13.05 16.37 3.19
CA GLY A 394 14.22 16.96 3.86
C GLY A 394 14.14 18.47 4.15
N GLY A 395 13.02 19.13 3.82
CA GLY A 395 12.79 20.55 4.09
C GLY A 395 12.64 20.88 5.58
N ALA A 396 12.89 22.15 5.89
CA ALA A 396 12.66 22.72 7.21
C ALA A 396 12.07 24.13 7.05
N PHE A 397 11.12 24.48 7.91
CA PHE A 397 10.47 25.80 7.90
C PHE A 397 10.00 26.18 9.30
N CYS A 398 9.68 27.45 9.48
CA CYS A 398 8.98 27.94 10.66
C CYS A 398 7.92 28.97 10.27
N PHE A 399 6.95 29.19 11.16
CA PHE A 399 5.85 30.11 10.93
C PHE A 399 5.29 30.64 12.24
N ASP A 400 4.63 31.80 12.17
CA ASP A 400 3.91 32.38 13.29
C ASP A 400 2.50 31.78 13.34
N PRO A 401 2.15 30.97 14.36
CA PRO A 401 0.85 30.33 14.42
C PRO A 401 -0.32 31.32 14.53
N LEU A 402 -0.08 32.55 15.01
CA LEU A 402 -1.11 33.57 15.21
C LEU A 402 -1.33 34.44 13.98
N MET A 403 -0.50 34.30 12.95
CA MET A 403 -0.69 34.98 11.67
C MET A 403 -1.41 34.07 10.67
N PHE A 404 -1.96 34.66 9.62
CA PHE A 404 -2.56 33.97 8.49
C PHE A 404 -2.37 34.80 7.22
N ARG A 405 -1.88 34.16 6.16
CA ARG A 405 -1.65 34.78 4.86
C ARG A 405 -2.93 34.76 4.05
N GLN A 406 -3.43 35.96 3.72
CA GLN A 406 -4.61 36.18 2.89
C GLN A 406 -4.30 37.31 1.90
N ASN A 407 -4.50 37.08 0.60
CA ASN A 407 -4.24 38.07 -0.46
C ASN A 407 -2.87 38.75 -0.35
N ASP A 408 -1.84 37.94 -0.12
CA ASP A 408 -0.44 38.36 0.07
C ASP A 408 -0.15 39.26 1.29
N LYS A 409 -1.08 39.31 2.24
CA LYS A 409 -0.91 40.05 3.50
C LYS A 409 -1.01 39.09 4.68
N ASP A 410 -0.12 39.27 5.64
CA ASP A 410 -0.23 38.58 6.92
C ASP A 410 -1.21 39.35 7.81
N ILE A 411 -2.29 38.67 8.20
CA ILE A 411 -3.30 39.17 9.13
C ILE A 411 -3.32 38.31 10.39
N GLU A 412 -3.81 38.85 11.50
CA GLU A 412 -3.99 38.05 12.73
C GLU A 412 -5.08 37.00 12.51
N ASN A 413 -4.80 35.75 12.89
CA ASN A 413 -5.78 34.68 12.97
C ASN A 413 -6.65 34.91 14.22
N THR A 414 -7.65 35.78 14.09
CA THR A 414 -8.50 36.20 15.21
C THR A 414 -9.29 35.04 15.82
N THR A 415 -9.55 33.95 15.07
CA THR A 415 -10.18 32.74 15.60
C THR A 415 -9.27 32.01 16.57
N LEU A 416 -8.05 31.67 16.13
CA LEU A 416 -7.07 31.03 17.01
C LEU A 416 -6.71 31.93 18.18
N LYS A 417 -6.52 33.23 17.93
CA LYS A 417 -6.20 34.21 18.96
C LYS A 417 -7.28 34.23 20.06
N GLY A 418 -8.56 34.30 19.68
CA GLY A 418 -9.66 34.27 20.64
C GLY A 418 -9.72 32.96 21.45
N TRP A 419 -9.38 31.82 20.85
CA TRP A 419 -9.33 30.54 21.58
C TRP A 419 -8.16 30.46 22.54
N ILE A 420 -6.95 30.91 22.18
CA ILE A 420 -5.83 30.89 23.13
C ILE A 420 -6.03 31.87 24.28
N ASP A 421 -6.68 33.02 24.03
CA ASP A 421 -6.97 34.01 25.07
C ASP A 421 -7.98 33.47 26.11
N SER A 422 -8.86 32.55 25.71
CA SER A 422 -9.93 32.00 26.57
C SER A 422 -9.62 30.61 27.13
N GLU A 423 -8.91 29.77 26.39
CA GLU A 423 -8.63 28.36 26.73
C GLU A 423 -7.18 28.13 27.19
N GLY A 424 -6.35 29.17 27.15
CA GLY A 424 -4.93 29.17 27.49
C GLY A 424 -4.03 29.11 26.26
N ASP A 425 -2.86 29.76 26.37
CA ASP A 425 -1.84 29.81 25.32
C ASP A 425 -1.45 28.43 24.76
N ILE A 426 -0.84 28.43 23.57
CA ILE A 426 -0.19 27.25 23.01
C ILE A 426 0.97 26.87 23.93
N ALA A 427 0.84 25.73 24.61
CA ALA A 427 1.84 25.21 25.55
C ALA A 427 2.91 24.39 24.83
N TYR A 428 2.52 23.57 23.86
CA TYR A 428 3.44 22.77 23.06
C TYR A 428 2.80 22.32 21.74
N VAL A 429 3.60 21.70 20.88
CA VAL A 429 3.21 21.20 19.56
C VAL A 429 3.62 19.75 19.39
N LYS A 430 2.85 18.97 18.63
CA LYS A 430 3.17 17.57 18.29
C LYS A 430 2.78 17.24 16.86
N LEU A 431 3.50 16.28 16.28
CA LEU A 431 3.03 15.53 15.12
C LEU A 431 1.87 14.64 15.58
N LEU A 432 0.69 14.81 14.98
CA LEU A 432 -0.51 14.03 15.29
C LEU A 432 -0.61 12.77 14.44
N TRP A 433 -0.31 12.89 13.15
CA TRP A 433 -0.20 11.76 12.24
C TRP A 433 0.64 12.09 11.01
N GLN A 434 1.08 11.05 10.31
CA GLN A 434 1.78 11.11 9.03
C GLN A 434 1.40 9.92 8.13
N THR A 435 1.55 10.06 6.83
CA THR A 435 1.50 8.92 5.89
C THR A 435 2.87 8.27 5.79
N LYS A 436 2.93 7.09 5.18
CA LYS A 436 4.16 6.58 4.57
C LYS A 436 4.24 7.01 3.10
N GLU A 437 5.30 6.62 2.43
CA GLU A 437 5.59 6.99 1.04
C GLU A 437 4.58 6.44 0.03
N ASN A 438 4.07 5.22 0.21
CA ASN A 438 3.16 4.58 -0.73
C ASN A 438 2.12 3.73 0.03
N GLY A 439 1.04 4.35 0.51
CA GLY A 439 0.04 3.66 1.33
C GLY A 439 0.67 3.15 2.64
N ASP A 440 0.71 1.84 2.83
CA ASP A 440 1.24 1.19 4.04
C ASP A 440 2.75 0.86 3.96
N VAL A 441 3.38 1.08 2.80
CA VAL A 441 4.80 0.76 2.55
C VAL A 441 5.71 1.99 2.45
N GLY A 442 6.97 1.78 2.79
CA GLY A 442 8.00 2.83 2.81
C GLY A 442 8.17 3.50 4.17
N ASP A 443 9.01 4.53 4.20
CA ASP A 443 9.36 5.22 5.44
C ASP A 443 8.30 6.29 5.82
N PRO A 444 8.15 6.62 7.11
CA PRO A 444 7.30 7.73 7.57
C PRO A 444 7.80 9.09 7.03
N VAL A 445 6.91 9.90 6.48
CA VAL A 445 7.30 11.09 5.68
C VAL A 445 7.71 12.32 6.51
N MET A 446 7.23 12.42 7.74
CA MET A 446 7.67 13.46 8.69
C MET A 446 8.89 12.99 9.48
N GLY A 447 9.08 11.68 9.60
CA GLY A 447 10.14 11.03 10.37
C GLY A 447 9.61 10.36 11.64
N VAL A 448 10.52 9.81 12.44
CA VAL A 448 10.20 9.18 13.72
C VAL A 448 10.54 10.15 14.85
N ALA A 449 9.58 10.42 15.74
CA ALA A 449 9.79 11.31 16.88
C ALA A 449 10.84 10.73 17.87
N ASN A 450 11.42 11.60 18.72
CA ASN A 450 12.33 11.13 19.77
C ASN A 450 11.61 10.16 20.73
N SER A 451 10.36 10.47 21.09
CA SER A 451 9.42 9.63 21.85
C SER A 451 7.97 10.09 21.65
N GLU A 452 6.99 9.40 22.24
CA GLU A 452 5.56 9.78 22.29
C GLU A 452 5.31 11.16 22.96
N THR A 453 6.26 11.63 23.79
CA THR A 453 6.15 12.90 24.49
C THR A 453 7.13 13.96 24.01
N ASP A 454 8.17 13.57 23.26
CA ASP A 454 9.17 14.46 22.70
C ASP A 454 9.18 14.36 21.16
N HIS A 455 8.51 15.32 20.52
CA HIS A 455 8.45 15.43 19.06
C HIS A 455 9.36 16.56 18.55
N THR A 456 10.24 17.09 19.40
CA THR A 456 11.01 18.32 19.11
C THR A 456 11.88 18.19 17.87
N ASN A 457 12.26 16.98 17.46
CA ASN A 457 13.02 16.74 16.23
C ASN A 457 12.19 16.93 14.94
N ILE A 458 10.87 16.85 15.04
CA ILE A 458 9.92 17.02 13.92
C ILE A 458 9.21 18.37 14.02
N VAL A 459 8.72 18.73 15.21
CA VAL A 459 7.99 19.97 15.44
C VAL A 459 8.30 20.54 16.83
N ASP A 460 8.60 21.84 16.89
CA ASP A 460 9.02 22.53 18.11
C ASP A 460 8.39 23.93 18.19
N LEU A 461 8.10 24.41 19.40
CA LEU A 461 7.56 25.74 19.67
C LEU A 461 8.61 26.54 20.42
N LYS A 462 9.14 27.59 19.80
CA LYS A 462 10.19 28.41 20.39
C LYS A 462 10.02 29.87 20.00
N ASN A 463 10.15 30.78 20.97
CA ASN A 463 10.05 32.23 20.74
C ASN A 463 8.76 32.64 19.97
N GLY A 464 7.63 31.98 20.25
CA GLY A 464 6.35 32.25 19.59
C GLY A 464 6.20 31.67 18.17
N LEU A 465 7.23 31.03 17.61
CA LEU A 465 7.18 30.40 16.29
C LEU A 465 7.08 28.87 16.42
N ILE A 466 6.32 28.27 15.50
CA ILE A 466 6.32 26.82 15.30
C ILE A 466 7.34 26.49 14.21
N TYR A 467 8.27 25.60 14.54
CA TYR A 467 9.29 25.09 13.64
C TYR A 467 8.94 23.66 13.26
N CYS A 468 9.14 23.29 11.99
CA CYS A 468 8.87 21.97 11.48
C CYS A 468 10.00 21.48 10.56
N ARG A 469 10.30 20.17 10.66
CA ARG A 469 11.21 19.43 9.78
C ARG A 469 10.48 18.23 9.21
N VAL A 470 10.78 17.90 7.95
CA VAL A 470 10.26 16.70 7.29
C VAL A 470 11.40 15.75 6.96
N ALA A 471 11.12 14.44 6.92
CA ALA A 471 12.16 13.44 6.75
C ALA A 471 12.84 13.56 5.38
N PRO A 472 14.19 13.51 5.32
CA PRO A 472 14.90 13.38 4.05
C PRO A 472 14.71 11.97 3.49
N ASN A 473 15.07 11.79 2.22
CA ASN A 473 15.07 10.47 1.55
C ASN A 473 13.70 9.78 1.52
N THR A 474 12.62 10.57 1.47
CA THR A 474 11.26 10.09 1.22
C THR A 474 10.77 10.59 -0.14
N THR A 475 9.73 9.94 -0.68
CA THR A 475 9.13 10.28 -1.98
C THR A 475 7.89 11.19 -1.87
N GLY A 476 7.61 11.72 -0.68
CA GLY A 476 6.47 12.60 -0.41
C GLY A 476 5.33 11.91 0.32
N GLY A 477 4.29 12.68 0.66
CA GLY A 477 3.12 12.26 1.43
C GLY A 477 2.53 13.42 2.23
N SER A 478 2.04 13.16 3.43
CA SER A 478 1.49 14.20 4.30
C SER A 478 1.66 13.91 5.78
N GLY A 479 1.66 14.96 6.60
CA GLY A 479 1.48 14.89 8.04
C GLY A 479 0.58 16.00 8.57
N LEU A 480 0.15 15.89 9.81
CA LEU A 480 -0.60 16.92 10.50
C LEU A 480 0.05 17.22 11.84
N ILE A 481 0.46 18.47 12.03
CA ILE A 481 0.96 18.97 13.30
C ILE A 481 -0.17 19.65 14.06
N ALA A 482 -0.16 19.58 15.38
CA ALA A 482 -1.19 20.17 16.24
C ALA A 482 -0.56 20.98 17.38
N ALA A 483 -1.19 22.10 17.70
CA ALA A 483 -0.91 22.94 18.86
C ALA A 483 -1.82 22.55 20.02
N TYR A 484 -1.25 22.41 21.21
CA TYR A 484 -1.93 21.99 22.42
C TYR A 484 -1.88 23.09 23.49
N ASN A 485 -2.96 23.25 24.24
CA ASN A 485 -2.93 24.02 25.49
C ASN A 485 -2.31 23.21 26.63
N LYS A 486 -2.16 23.84 27.80
CA LYS A 486 -1.66 23.21 29.03
C LYS A 486 -2.50 22.04 29.55
N ASN A 487 -3.75 21.90 29.08
CA ASN A 487 -4.68 20.82 29.43
C ASN A 487 -4.61 19.64 28.44
N ASN A 488 -3.62 19.62 27.54
CA ASN A 488 -3.46 18.62 26.48
C ASN A 488 -4.62 18.57 25.47
N GLN A 489 -5.32 19.68 25.27
CA GLN A 489 -6.37 19.82 24.26
C GLN A 489 -5.82 20.48 23.01
N ILE A 490 -6.17 19.95 21.84
CA ILE A 490 -5.78 20.54 20.56
C ILE A 490 -6.55 21.86 20.37
N ILE A 491 -5.83 22.94 20.08
CA ILE A 491 -6.43 24.25 19.78
C ILE A 491 -6.48 24.47 18.27
N TRP A 492 -5.41 24.10 17.58
CA TRP A 492 -5.31 24.22 16.13
C TRP A 492 -4.41 23.13 15.55
N SER A 493 -4.51 22.92 14.24
CA SER A 493 -3.67 21.97 13.51
C SER A 493 -3.36 22.49 12.12
N TRP A 494 -2.23 22.03 11.56
CA TRP A 494 -1.75 22.43 10.24
C TRP A 494 -1.32 21.20 9.45
N HIS A 495 -1.76 21.14 8.19
CA HIS A 495 -1.41 20.09 7.25
C HIS A 495 -0.03 20.39 6.67
N VAL A 496 0.89 19.42 6.74
CA VAL A 496 2.18 19.48 6.05
C VAL A 496 2.10 18.54 4.86
N TRP A 497 2.00 19.09 3.67
CA TRP A 497 2.04 18.36 2.41
C TRP A 497 3.50 18.20 1.99
N VAL A 498 4.04 17.00 2.20
CA VAL A 498 5.42 16.68 1.85
C VAL A 498 5.49 16.36 0.36
N THR A 499 5.99 17.28 -0.44
CA THR A 499 6.02 17.18 -1.91
C THR A 499 7.07 18.11 -2.51
N ASP A 500 7.68 17.68 -3.61
CA ASP A 500 8.49 18.55 -4.47
C ASP A 500 7.65 19.48 -5.37
N TYR A 501 6.33 19.27 -5.41
CA TYR A 501 5.36 20.10 -6.10
C TYR A 501 5.28 21.48 -5.47
N GLN A 502 5.69 22.50 -6.22
CA GLN A 502 5.76 23.87 -5.74
C GLN A 502 5.51 24.85 -6.90
N PRO A 503 4.30 24.90 -7.48
CA PRO A 503 3.95 25.84 -8.54
C PRO A 503 4.00 27.30 -8.03
N SER A 504 4.16 28.25 -8.95
CA SER A 504 3.98 29.67 -8.62
C SER A 504 2.52 29.97 -8.27
N ASP A 505 2.31 30.65 -7.15
CA ASP A 505 1.01 31.13 -6.67
C ASP A 505 0.54 32.43 -7.36
N THR A 506 1.33 32.92 -8.33
CA THR A 506 1.04 34.08 -9.18
C THR A 506 1.23 33.75 -10.65
N GLY A 507 0.72 34.60 -11.53
CA GLY A 507 0.87 34.47 -12.99
C GLY A 507 -0.27 33.67 -13.60
N ASN A 508 -0.57 33.97 -14.86
CA ASN A 508 -1.83 33.64 -15.51
C ASN A 508 -1.72 32.59 -16.62
N GLU A 509 -0.62 31.84 -16.65
CA GLU A 509 -0.26 30.86 -17.69
C GLU A 509 -0.49 29.41 -17.26
N THR A 510 -0.67 28.52 -18.25
CA THR A 510 -0.53 27.07 -18.04
C THR A 510 0.97 26.75 -18.03
N VAL A 511 1.42 26.05 -17.00
CA VAL A 511 2.76 25.44 -16.93
C VAL A 511 2.55 23.95 -16.93
N LEU A 512 3.15 23.22 -17.88
CA LEU A 512 3.11 21.75 -17.92
C LEU A 512 4.41 21.11 -17.45
N GLU A 513 5.54 21.78 -17.73
CA GLU A 513 6.88 21.34 -17.40
C GLU A 513 7.68 22.45 -16.68
N PRO A 514 8.54 22.10 -15.71
CA PRO A 514 8.71 20.75 -15.16
C PRO A 514 7.47 20.30 -14.37
N VAL A 515 7.21 18.98 -14.30
CA VAL A 515 6.05 18.37 -13.63
C VAL A 515 5.78 18.93 -12.22
N ASN A 516 6.83 19.22 -11.46
CA ASN A 516 6.72 19.74 -10.09
C ASN A 516 6.37 21.25 -10.02
N LYS A 517 6.26 21.95 -11.15
CA LYS A 517 5.83 23.36 -11.25
C LYS A 517 4.49 23.52 -11.98
N ARG A 518 3.83 22.40 -12.31
CA ARG A 518 2.63 22.38 -13.14
C ARG A 518 1.47 23.17 -12.52
N LYS A 519 0.83 24.03 -13.31
CA LYS A 519 -0.39 24.76 -12.94
C LYS A 519 -1.25 24.98 -14.19
N LEU A 520 -2.57 24.98 -14.01
CA LEU A 520 -3.55 24.89 -15.08
C LEU A 520 -4.29 26.23 -15.19
N ARG A 521 -4.08 26.96 -16.29
CA ARG A 521 -4.87 28.14 -16.60
C ARG A 521 -6.23 27.70 -17.13
N LEU A 522 -7.25 27.82 -16.28
CA LEU A 522 -8.63 27.51 -16.64
C LEU A 522 -9.16 28.63 -17.52
N LYS A 523 -9.61 28.29 -18.74
CA LYS A 523 -10.10 29.29 -19.70
C LYS A 523 -11.59 29.15 -19.94
N LYS A 524 -12.35 30.13 -19.44
CA LYS A 524 -13.73 30.39 -19.86
C LYS A 524 -13.92 31.91 -19.92
N ASP A 525 -13.96 32.47 -21.12
CA ASP A 525 -14.15 33.91 -21.38
C ASP A 525 -13.06 34.83 -20.76
N THR A 526 -13.42 36.06 -20.33
CA THR A 526 -12.50 37.14 -19.92
C THR A 526 -11.82 36.94 -18.56
N GLU A 527 -12.29 35.99 -17.74
CA GLU A 527 -11.72 35.73 -16.41
C GLU A 527 -10.68 34.60 -16.49
N VAL A 528 -9.46 34.88 -16.04
CA VAL A 528 -8.34 33.94 -16.02
C VAL A 528 -8.15 33.48 -14.59
N ILE A 529 -8.31 32.18 -14.33
CA ILE A 529 -8.08 31.59 -13.01
C ILE A 529 -7.14 30.41 -13.16
N VAL A 530 -6.10 30.36 -12.34
CA VAL A 530 -5.11 29.29 -12.38
C VAL A 530 -5.33 28.34 -11.21
N MET A 531 -5.29 27.04 -11.50
CA MET A 531 -5.52 25.94 -10.57
C MET A 531 -4.26 25.07 -10.43
N MET A 532 -4.07 24.46 -9.26
CA MET A 532 -3.09 23.38 -9.09
C MET A 532 -3.39 22.19 -10.02
N ASP A 533 -2.37 21.42 -10.38
CA ASP A 533 -2.54 20.26 -11.28
C ASP A 533 -3.10 19.01 -10.59
N ARG A 534 -3.09 18.98 -9.26
CA ARG A 534 -3.43 17.82 -8.44
C ARG A 534 -4.24 18.21 -7.20
N ASN A 535 -4.86 17.19 -6.60
CA ASN A 535 -5.63 17.34 -5.37
C ASN A 535 -4.72 17.71 -4.20
N LEU A 536 -5.25 18.46 -3.23
CA LEU A 536 -4.51 18.86 -2.03
C LEU A 536 -4.05 17.62 -1.26
N GLY A 537 -2.74 17.54 -0.99
CA GLY A 537 -2.12 16.39 -0.33
C GLY A 537 -1.91 15.16 -1.22
N ALA A 538 -2.13 15.26 -2.54
CA ALA A 538 -1.83 14.17 -3.47
C ALA A 538 -0.31 13.99 -3.63
N TYR A 539 0.13 12.75 -3.83
CA TYR A 539 1.54 12.47 -4.11
C TYR A 539 1.93 12.95 -5.51
N ALA A 540 1.03 12.83 -6.48
CA ALA A 540 1.29 13.14 -7.89
C ALA A 540 0.08 13.76 -8.61
N GLY A 541 0.37 14.45 -9.71
CA GLY A 541 -0.59 15.02 -10.66
C GLY A 541 -0.26 14.58 -12.08
N TYR A 542 -1.28 14.32 -12.89
CA TYR A 542 -1.12 13.72 -14.21
C TYR A 542 -1.90 14.49 -15.28
N THR A 543 -1.31 14.56 -16.47
CA THR A 543 -1.92 15.09 -17.70
C THR A 543 -2.34 13.96 -18.66
N GLU A 544 -2.10 12.72 -18.26
CA GLU A 544 -2.41 11.48 -18.98
C GLU A 544 -2.98 10.44 -17.99
N ILE A 545 -3.54 9.34 -18.49
CA ILE A 545 -3.99 8.24 -17.63
C ILE A 545 -2.75 7.56 -17.05
N PRO A 546 -2.59 7.49 -15.72
CA PRO A 546 -1.45 6.82 -15.13
C PRO A 546 -1.40 5.35 -15.56
N SER A 547 -0.23 4.87 -15.95
CA SER A 547 -0.05 3.53 -16.50
C SER A 547 -0.05 2.43 -15.43
N SER A 548 0.18 2.78 -14.17
CA SER A 548 0.20 1.85 -13.05
C SER A 548 -0.92 2.11 -12.04
N ILE A 549 -1.35 1.02 -11.41
CA ILE A 549 -2.32 0.98 -10.31
C ILE A 549 -1.90 1.87 -9.12
N LEU A 550 -0.61 1.89 -8.80
CA LEU A 550 -0.06 2.69 -7.72
C LEU A 550 -0.14 4.19 -8.05
N ASP A 551 0.26 4.57 -9.26
CA ASP A 551 0.28 5.96 -9.72
C ASP A 551 -1.14 6.55 -9.82
N MET A 552 -2.08 5.74 -10.25
CA MET A 552 -3.51 6.02 -10.15
C MET A 552 -3.94 6.44 -8.72
N SER A 553 -3.50 5.72 -7.69
CA SER A 553 -3.84 6.02 -6.28
C SER A 553 -3.08 7.22 -5.73
N LYS A 554 -1.88 7.51 -6.26
CA LYS A 554 -1.08 8.71 -5.90
C LYS A 554 -1.78 10.02 -6.25
N ALA A 555 -2.78 10.02 -7.13
CA ALA A 555 -3.57 11.18 -7.51
C ALA A 555 -4.71 11.53 -6.52
N ASN A 556 -4.99 10.69 -5.51
CA ASN A 556 -6.18 10.85 -4.66
C ASN A 556 -6.20 12.17 -3.87
N GLY A 557 -5.15 12.43 -3.09
CA GLY A 557 -5.13 13.51 -2.10
C GLY A 557 -6.06 13.26 -0.91
N PHE A 558 -6.28 14.31 -0.11
CA PHE A 558 -7.13 14.26 1.09
C PHE A 558 -8.52 14.84 0.83
N HIS A 559 -9.45 14.49 1.71
CA HIS A 559 -10.86 14.89 1.66
C HIS A 559 -11.17 15.89 2.77
N TYR A 560 -12.07 16.85 2.51
CA TYR A 560 -12.38 17.94 3.43
C TYR A 560 -13.90 18.13 3.54
N GLN A 561 -14.40 18.24 4.78
CA GLN A 561 -15.79 18.65 5.03
C GLN A 561 -15.93 20.14 4.71
N LYS A 562 -17.11 20.56 4.21
CA LYS A 562 -17.31 21.94 3.76
C LYS A 562 -17.02 22.94 4.89
N GLY A 563 -16.18 23.94 4.62
CA GLY A 563 -15.84 24.96 5.61
C GLY A 563 -14.90 24.48 6.71
N ARG A 564 -14.25 23.30 6.56
CA ARG A 564 -13.30 22.75 7.54
C ARG A 564 -11.90 22.61 6.94
N LYS A 565 -10.88 23.05 7.66
CA LYS A 565 -9.48 22.97 7.19
C LYS A 565 -8.83 21.58 7.31
N ASP A 566 -9.37 20.71 8.17
CA ASP A 566 -8.70 19.46 8.55
C ASP A 566 -8.85 18.37 7.45
N PRO A 567 -7.75 17.71 7.05
CA PRO A 567 -7.76 16.66 6.03
C PRO A 567 -8.18 15.28 6.56
N PHE A 568 -9.00 14.57 5.78
CA PHE A 568 -9.43 13.20 6.02
C PHE A 568 -8.91 12.23 4.94
N PRO A 569 -8.52 11.01 5.34
CA PRO A 569 -8.02 10.03 4.39
C PRO A 569 -9.15 9.58 3.46
N GLY A 570 -8.82 9.41 2.20
CA GLY A 570 -9.70 8.77 1.23
C GLY A 570 -9.35 7.32 1.00
N SER A 571 -9.84 6.80 -0.12
CA SER A 571 -9.39 5.51 -0.63
C SER A 571 -7.88 5.53 -0.96
N TYR A 572 -7.26 4.35 -1.01
CA TYR A 572 -5.96 4.10 -1.64
C TYR A 572 -6.01 2.69 -2.23
N THR A 573 -6.61 2.59 -3.41
CA THR A 573 -6.93 1.31 -4.04
C THR A 573 -7.17 1.46 -5.54
N PHE A 574 -7.13 0.33 -6.23
CA PHE A 574 -7.48 0.21 -7.65
C PHE A 574 -8.75 -0.60 -7.90
N THR A 575 -9.29 -1.23 -6.86
CA THR A 575 -10.53 -1.99 -6.99
C THR A 575 -11.72 -1.04 -6.96
N THR A 576 -12.66 -1.22 -7.87
CA THR A 576 -13.99 -0.64 -7.71
C THR A 576 -14.63 -1.28 -6.49
N LEU A 577 -14.97 -0.47 -5.48
CA LEU A 577 -15.64 -0.96 -4.29
C LEU A 577 -17.16 -0.97 -4.50
N PRO A 578 -17.93 -1.71 -3.67
CA PRO A 578 -19.38 -1.56 -3.64
C PRO A 578 -19.77 -0.08 -3.45
N GLY A 579 -20.96 0.30 -3.94
CA GLY A 579 -21.43 1.70 -3.87
C GLY A 579 -21.37 2.29 -2.45
N VAL A 580 -21.53 1.44 -1.44
CA VAL A 580 -21.22 1.73 -0.04
C VAL A 580 -20.28 0.64 0.48
N TYR A 581 -19.06 1.02 0.87
CA TYR A 581 -18.08 0.15 1.49
C TYR A 581 -17.92 0.54 2.96
N GLN A 582 -18.24 -0.38 3.87
CA GLN A 582 -18.08 -0.21 5.31
C GLN A 582 -16.95 -1.10 5.83
N PHE A 583 -16.22 -0.60 6.83
CA PHE A 583 -15.10 -1.32 7.42
C PHE A 583 -15.01 -1.04 8.93
N THR A 584 -14.30 -1.91 9.65
CA THR A 584 -14.11 -1.78 11.10
C THR A 584 -12.79 -1.12 11.42
N LEU A 585 -12.81 -0.16 12.35
CA LEU A 585 -11.62 0.46 12.92
C LEU A 585 -11.20 -0.35 14.16
N ASN A 586 -9.98 -0.90 14.19
CA ASN A 586 -9.43 -1.64 15.34
C ASN A 586 -7.93 -1.37 15.53
N LYS A 587 -7.42 -1.48 16.76
CA LYS A 587 -6.02 -1.14 17.07
C LYS A 587 -4.98 -2.03 16.41
N ASP A 588 -5.36 -3.23 15.99
CA ASP A 588 -4.40 -4.27 15.61
C ASP A 588 -3.89 -4.02 14.19
N TYR A 589 -4.77 -3.61 13.26
CA TYR A 589 -4.41 -3.41 11.86
C TYR A 589 -5.13 -2.21 11.23
N PRO A 590 -4.45 -1.48 10.31
CA PRO A 590 -5.07 -0.37 9.60
C PRO A 590 -6.16 -0.88 8.63
N PRO A 591 -7.19 -0.09 8.29
CA PRO A 591 -8.25 -0.53 7.38
C PRO A 591 -7.75 -0.74 5.94
N LYS A 592 -8.31 -1.73 5.26
CA LYS A 592 -8.04 -2.00 3.84
C LYS A 592 -8.63 -0.91 2.94
N HIS A 593 -8.00 -0.70 1.77
CA HIS A 593 -8.42 0.22 0.73
C HIS A 593 -8.39 1.71 1.11
N MET A 594 -7.74 2.07 2.23
CA MET A 594 -7.65 3.44 2.75
C MET A 594 -6.23 3.99 2.62
N LEU A 595 -6.09 5.30 2.46
CA LEU A 595 -4.81 5.99 2.68
C LEU A 595 -4.57 6.08 4.19
N ASN A 596 -3.89 5.08 4.74
CA ASN A 596 -3.72 4.98 6.18
C ASN A 596 -2.77 6.06 6.73
N ARG A 597 -3.03 6.43 7.99
CA ARG A 597 -2.31 7.47 8.72
C ARG A 597 -1.70 6.85 9.97
N TYR A 598 -0.43 7.12 10.18
CA TYR A 598 0.41 6.57 11.24
C TYR A 598 0.78 7.65 12.26
N LYS A 599 1.05 7.23 13.49
CA LYS A 599 1.49 8.06 14.60
C LYS A 599 2.94 8.52 14.40
N GLU A 600 3.47 9.21 15.42
CA GLU A 600 4.84 9.71 15.46
C GLU A 600 5.93 8.63 15.44
N ASP A 601 5.57 7.39 15.75
CA ASP A 601 6.45 6.23 15.63
C ASP A 601 6.60 5.71 14.19
N GLY A 602 5.69 6.11 13.28
CA GLY A 602 5.62 5.59 11.91
C GLY A 602 5.15 4.14 11.78
N ILE A 603 4.70 3.54 12.88
CA ILE A 603 4.33 2.12 12.99
C ILE A 603 2.85 1.97 13.37
N SER A 604 2.44 2.61 14.46
CA SER A 604 1.08 2.54 14.98
C SER A 604 0.15 3.40 14.13
N TRP A 605 -0.98 2.85 13.68
CA TRP A 605 -1.96 3.64 12.92
C TRP A 605 -2.88 4.46 13.84
N ILE A 606 -3.44 5.56 13.34
CA ILE A 606 -4.34 6.42 14.12
C ILE A 606 -5.81 6.03 13.98
N ILE A 607 -6.48 5.82 15.11
CA ILE A 607 -7.92 5.53 15.14
C ILE A 607 -8.70 6.82 15.41
N PRO A 608 -9.55 7.28 14.48
CA PRO A 608 -10.43 8.41 14.74
C PRO A 608 -11.56 8.03 15.70
N THR A 609 -11.97 8.99 16.52
CA THR A 609 -13.11 8.88 17.45
C THR A 609 -14.40 9.34 16.78
N ASP A 610 -15.54 8.76 17.16
CA ASP A 610 -16.84 9.23 16.68
C ASP A 610 -17.19 10.59 17.32
N LEU A 611 -17.26 11.64 16.51
CA LEU A 611 -17.44 13.01 16.97
C LEU A 611 -18.91 13.43 17.10
N GLY A 612 -19.83 12.68 16.50
CA GLY A 612 -21.23 13.12 16.36
C GLY A 612 -21.38 14.41 15.55
N TYR A 613 -22.58 15.00 15.56
CA TYR A 613 -22.84 16.36 15.06
C TYR A 613 -22.30 17.37 16.07
N THR A 614 -21.56 18.39 15.63
CA THR A 614 -20.69 19.13 16.56
C THR A 614 -20.39 20.57 16.17
N SER A 615 -19.75 21.35 17.05
CA SER A 615 -19.30 22.72 16.76
C SER A 615 -17.97 22.75 16.01
N LEU A 616 -17.63 23.90 15.41
CA LEU A 616 -16.33 24.10 14.76
C LEU A 616 -15.19 23.88 15.76
N ARG A 617 -15.33 24.44 16.96
CA ARG A 617 -14.30 24.33 18.01
C ARG A 617 -14.04 22.87 18.38
N ASN A 618 -15.09 22.08 18.63
CA ASN A 618 -14.93 20.67 18.98
C ASN A 618 -14.40 19.84 17.82
N ALA A 619 -14.75 20.17 16.58
CA ALA A 619 -14.12 19.60 15.40
C ALA A 619 -12.61 19.91 15.34
N TYR A 620 -12.18 21.12 15.68
CA TYR A 620 -10.76 21.48 15.66
C TYR A 620 -9.98 20.89 16.85
N MET A 621 -10.66 20.55 17.96
CA MET A 621 -10.10 19.69 19.01
C MET A 621 -9.89 18.24 18.55
N ASN A 622 -10.62 17.79 17.52
CA ASN A 622 -10.62 16.41 17.02
C ASN A 622 -10.34 16.36 15.50
N PRO A 623 -9.17 16.84 15.03
CA PRO A 623 -8.90 17.03 13.60
C PRO A 623 -8.74 15.72 12.81
N ILE A 624 -8.66 14.57 13.50
CA ILE A 624 -8.59 13.25 12.85
C ILE A 624 -9.96 12.66 12.54
N SER A 625 -11.03 13.20 13.14
CA SER A 625 -12.39 12.64 13.13
C SER A 625 -13.33 13.41 12.22
N ILE A 626 -14.00 12.70 11.31
CA ILE A 626 -15.08 13.23 10.48
C ILE A 626 -16.30 13.46 11.36
N ALA A 627 -16.84 14.68 11.35
CA ALA A 627 -18.07 15.00 12.09
C ALA A 627 -19.28 14.33 11.44
N ARG A 628 -20.19 13.75 12.24
CA ARG A 628 -21.46 13.20 11.73
C ARG A 628 -22.41 14.32 11.33
N ASN A 629 -23.43 13.95 10.56
CA ASN A 629 -24.38 14.89 10.02
C ASN A 629 -25.60 15.12 10.93
N ASN A 630 -26.18 16.30 10.80
CA ASN A 630 -27.57 16.60 11.14
C ASN A 630 -28.19 17.34 9.95
N GLY A 631 -29.16 16.70 9.29
CA GLY A 631 -29.69 17.19 8.00
C GLY A 631 -28.57 17.24 6.95
N SER A 632 -28.32 18.42 6.38
CA SER A 632 -27.29 18.64 5.34
C SER A 632 -25.94 19.12 5.88
N GLN A 633 -25.79 19.30 7.20
CA GLN A 633 -24.63 19.95 7.81
C GLN A 633 -23.90 19.03 8.79
N TRP A 634 -22.60 19.27 8.97
CA TRP A 634 -21.79 18.63 10.01
C TRP A 634 -21.56 19.54 11.24
N CYS A 635 -21.67 20.86 11.04
CA CYS A 635 -21.37 21.86 12.06
C CYS A 635 -22.65 22.46 12.66
N SER A 636 -22.68 22.61 13.99
CA SER A 636 -23.77 23.21 14.76
C SER A 636 -23.71 24.73 14.88
N ASP A 637 -22.61 25.34 14.46
CA ASP A 637 -22.40 26.77 14.69
C ASP A 637 -23.30 27.61 13.78
N ASN A 638 -23.68 28.79 14.28
CA ASN A 638 -24.44 29.78 13.55
C ASN A 638 -23.78 31.16 13.71
N PRO A 639 -23.23 31.77 12.63
CA PRO A 639 -23.19 31.25 11.27
C PRO A 639 -22.30 30.01 11.12
N LEU A 640 -22.60 29.19 10.10
CA LEU A 640 -21.77 28.04 9.74
C LEU A 640 -20.36 28.48 9.31
N PRO A 641 -19.32 27.66 9.53
CA PRO A 641 -18.00 27.93 8.99
C PRO A 641 -18.03 27.90 7.46
N GLN A 642 -17.38 28.88 6.82
CA GLN A 642 -17.39 29.04 5.36
C GLN A 642 -15.98 29.08 4.78
N TRP A 643 -15.88 28.68 3.52
CA TRP A 643 -14.82 29.13 2.59
C TRP A 643 -15.38 30.27 1.73
N GLY A 644 -14.54 30.95 0.95
CA GLY A 644 -15.04 32.09 0.18
C GLY A 644 -14.16 32.57 -0.95
N THR A 645 -14.65 33.62 -1.61
CA THR A 645 -13.90 34.38 -2.64
C THR A 645 -12.62 34.95 -2.07
N THR A 646 -12.69 35.50 -0.85
CA THR A 646 -11.53 35.77 -0.01
C THR A 646 -11.25 34.55 0.85
N LYS A 647 -9.99 34.10 0.87
CA LYS A 647 -9.55 32.94 1.65
C LYS A 647 -9.86 33.12 3.14
N THR A 648 -10.58 32.19 3.75
CA THR A 648 -10.96 32.26 5.18
C THR A 648 -9.97 31.49 6.06
N PHE A 649 -10.01 31.70 7.38
CA PHE A 649 -9.21 30.91 8.34
C PHE A 649 -9.53 29.42 8.34
N ASN A 650 -10.62 29.00 7.70
CA ASN A 650 -11.01 27.61 7.56
C ASN A 650 -10.63 27.00 6.19
N ASP A 651 -10.07 27.80 5.28
CA ASP A 651 -9.63 27.34 3.96
C ASP A 651 -8.40 26.42 4.13
N PRO A 652 -8.42 25.18 3.60
CA PRO A 652 -7.33 24.22 3.76
C PRO A 652 -6.12 24.51 2.87
N CYS A 653 -6.21 25.43 1.90
CA CYS A 653 -5.19 25.58 0.87
C CYS A 653 -3.90 26.26 1.39
N PRO A 654 -2.74 25.97 0.76
CA PRO A 654 -1.48 26.63 1.08
C PRO A 654 -1.51 28.14 0.85
N ALA A 655 -0.56 28.87 1.43
CA ALA A 655 -0.42 30.32 1.22
C ALA A 655 -0.37 30.66 -0.29
N GLY A 656 -1.12 31.68 -0.71
CA GLY A 656 -1.24 32.08 -2.12
C GLY A 656 -2.33 31.32 -2.90
N TRP A 657 -2.93 30.29 -2.29
CA TRP A 657 -3.96 29.44 -2.88
C TRP A 657 -5.22 29.37 -2.01
N ARG A 658 -6.39 29.17 -2.62
CA ARG A 658 -7.69 29.07 -1.96
C ARG A 658 -8.60 28.05 -2.65
N ILE A 659 -9.67 27.65 -1.98
CA ILE A 659 -10.71 26.78 -2.56
C ILE A 659 -11.35 27.47 -3.79
N PRO A 660 -11.70 26.73 -4.86
CA PRO A 660 -12.39 27.27 -6.02
C PRO A 660 -13.90 27.43 -5.80
N GLY A 661 -14.52 28.24 -6.64
CA GLY A 661 -15.97 28.41 -6.70
C GLY A 661 -16.57 27.59 -7.82
N SER A 662 -17.88 27.37 -7.77
CA SER A 662 -18.61 26.64 -8.81
C SER A 662 -18.48 27.29 -10.19
N SER A 663 -18.39 28.62 -10.27
CA SER A 663 -18.14 29.33 -11.53
C SER A 663 -16.81 28.94 -12.20
N VAL A 664 -15.79 28.67 -11.38
CA VAL A 664 -14.44 28.31 -11.84
C VAL A 664 -14.41 26.90 -12.41
N ILE A 665 -14.93 25.93 -11.64
CA ILE A 665 -14.94 24.52 -12.05
C ILE A 665 -15.94 24.23 -13.18
N GLN A 666 -16.83 25.18 -13.51
CA GLN A 666 -17.74 25.08 -14.65
C GLN A 666 -17.00 24.87 -15.98
N VAL A 667 -15.72 25.26 -16.06
CA VAL A 667 -14.85 24.98 -17.21
C VAL A 667 -14.79 23.49 -17.54
N PHE A 668 -14.72 22.62 -16.52
CA PHE A 668 -14.66 21.17 -16.71
C PHE A 668 -15.98 20.66 -17.26
N VAL A 669 -17.12 21.12 -16.75
CA VAL A 669 -18.42 20.75 -17.33
C VAL A 669 -18.55 21.23 -18.77
N GLY A 670 -18.06 22.44 -19.07
CA GLY A 670 -18.13 23.04 -20.41
C GLY A 670 -17.40 22.22 -21.46
N TYR A 671 -16.14 21.86 -21.23
CA TYR A 671 -15.30 21.19 -22.24
C TYR A 671 -15.43 19.67 -22.30
N ASN A 672 -16.06 19.05 -21.31
CA ASN A 672 -16.11 17.59 -21.17
C ASN A 672 -17.52 17.02 -21.43
N GLN A 673 -18.28 17.69 -22.29
CA GLN A 673 -19.57 17.19 -22.79
C GLN A 673 -19.32 16.18 -23.92
N THR A 674 -20.17 15.16 -24.04
CA THR A 674 -20.07 14.12 -25.09
C THR A 674 -20.22 14.68 -26.50
N SER A 675 -20.86 15.84 -26.67
CA SER A 675 -20.90 16.58 -27.94
C SER A 675 -19.55 17.17 -28.37
N ILE A 676 -18.61 17.34 -27.43
CA ILE A 676 -17.27 17.90 -27.66
C ILE A 676 -16.21 16.79 -27.59
N LEU A 677 -16.33 15.88 -26.62
CA LEU A 677 -15.45 14.74 -26.40
C LEU A 677 -16.29 13.45 -26.33
N PRO A 678 -16.66 12.85 -27.47
CA PRO A 678 -17.52 11.65 -27.50
C PRO A 678 -16.97 10.48 -26.68
N ASP A 679 -15.64 10.34 -26.65
CA ASP A 679 -14.95 9.20 -26.05
C ASP A 679 -14.50 9.41 -24.60
N ILE A 680 -14.88 10.52 -23.95
CA ILE A 680 -14.35 10.86 -22.61
C ILE A 680 -14.62 9.77 -21.55
N PHE A 681 -15.73 9.04 -21.68
CA PHE A 681 -16.13 7.99 -20.75
C PHE A 681 -15.65 6.59 -21.15
N ASN A 682 -15.01 6.44 -22.32
CA ASN A 682 -14.49 5.16 -22.76
C ASN A 682 -13.45 4.66 -21.75
N ASN A 683 -13.63 3.42 -21.28
CA ASN A 683 -12.76 2.78 -20.30
C ASN A 683 -12.61 3.53 -18.96
N ALA A 684 -13.52 4.45 -18.60
CA ALA A 684 -13.41 5.27 -17.39
C ALA A 684 -13.16 4.46 -16.11
N THR A 685 -13.84 3.31 -15.94
CA THR A 685 -13.64 2.40 -14.80
C THR A 685 -12.23 1.79 -14.80
N ALA A 686 -11.75 1.32 -15.96
CA ALA A 686 -10.41 0.73 -16.08
C ALA A 686 -9.31 1.79 -15.88
N ASN A 687 -9.55 3.01 -16.36
CA ASN A 687 -8.71 4.18 -16.14
C ASN A 687 -8.80 4.69 -14.69
N GLY A 688 -9.78 4.21 -13.91
CA GLY A 688 -10.12 4.64 -12.56
C GLY A 688 -10.39 6.15 -12.43
N GLY A 689 -10.78 6.82 -13.52
CA GLY A 689 -10.91 8.27 -13.59
C GLY A 689 -11.08 8.78 -15.02
N LEU A 690 -11.05 10.11 -15.20
CA LEU A 690 -11.22 10.78 -16.49
C LEU A 690 -10.04 11.73 -16.79
N LEU A 691 -9.69 11.89 -18.06
CA LEU A 691 -8.86 13.01 -18.52
C LEU A 691 -9.72 14.22 -18.89
N LEU A 692 -9.74 15.21 -18.01
CA LEU A 692 -10.57 16.39 -18.13
C LEU A 692 -9.87 17.49 -18.94
N LYS A 693 -10.53 17.96 -19.99
CA LYS A 693 -10.16 19.18 -20.72
C LYS A 693 -10.52 20.43 -19.90
N TYR A 694 -9.68 21.46 -19.94
CA TYR A 694 -9.86 22.67 -19.12
C TYR A 694 -9.61 24.00 -19.86
N ASP A 695 -9.31 23.95 -21.15
CA ASP A 695 -9.17 25.11 -22.04
C ASP A 695 -9.56 24.71 -23.47
N ASP A 696 -9.36 25.59 -24.44
CA ASP A 696 -9.67 25.34 -25.86
C ASP A 696 -8.66 24.41 -26.56
N THR A 697 -7.53 24.11 -25.94
CA THR A 697 -6.42 23.33 -26.51
C THR A 697 -6.56 21.81 -26.29
N SER A 698 -5.49 21.05 -26.52
CA SER A 698 -5.39 19.63 -26.18
C SER A 698 -5.02 19.37 -24.72
N ASN A 699 -4.85 20.41 -23.90
CA ASN A 699 -4.46 20.25 -22.50
C ASN A 699 -5.48 19.45 -21.68
N ARG A 700 -4.98 18.60 -20.78
CA ARG A 700 -5.78 17.69 -19.94
C ARG A 700 -5.24 17.59 -18.54
N THR A 701 -6.11 17.24 -17.59
CA THR A 701 -5.73 16.84 -16.24
C THR A 701 -6.52 15.63 -15.79
N TYR A 702 -5.87 14.69 -15.11
CA TYR A 702 -6.49 13.47 -14.64
C TYR A 702 -7.33 13.71 -13.39
N GLY A 703 -8.62 13.41 -13.44
CA GLY A 703 -9.54 13.38 -12.31
C GLY A 703 -9.79 11.95 -11.87
N ARG A 704 -9.36 11.60 -10.65
CA ARG A 704 -9.44 10.25 -10.10
C ARG A 704 -10.82 9.94 -9.50
N PHE A 705 -11.31 8.72 -9.67
CA PHE A 705 -12.52 8.23 -9.00
C PHE A 705 -12.25 7.81 -7.55
N THR A 706 -12.01 8.82 -6.71
CA THR A 706 -11.63 8.65 -5.30
C THR A 706 -12.76 8.12 -4.41
N GLY A 707 -14.01 8.21 -4.87
CA GLY A 707 -15.18 8.14 -4.00
C GLY A 707 -15.20 9.29 -2.99
N TYR A 708 -15.87 9.08 -1.86
CA TYR A 708 -15.83 9.99 -0.71
C TYR A 708 -16.17 9.27 0.61
N PRO A 709 -15.59 9.68 1.75
CA PRO A 709 -16.03 9.22 3.06
C PRO A 709 -17.13 10.13 3.64
N PRO A 710 -18.34 9.62 3.94
CA PRO A 710 -19.37 10.35 4.69
C PRO A 710 -19.13 10.30 6.22
N ASN A 711 -18.33 9.34 6.68
CA ASN A 711 -17.94 9.15 8.08
C ASN A 711 -16.62 8.37 8.14
N GLN A 712 -16.08 8.16 9.34
CA GLN A 712 -14.75 7.59 9.55
C GLN A 712 -14.57 6.10 9.20
N ALA A 713 -15.66 5.35 8.99
CA ALA A 713 -15.66 3.90 8.81
C ALA A 713 -16.34 3.47 7.49
N GLN A 714 -16.45 4.40 6.54
CA GLN A 714 -17.19 4.21 5.30
C GLN A 714 -16.56 4.97 4.12
N LEU A 715 -16.57 4.35 2.95
CA LEU A 715 -16.27 4.96 1.65
C LEU A 715 -17.43 4.70 0.70
N ASN A 716 -17.82 5.70 -0.10
CA ASN A 716 -18.86 5.57 -1.10
C ASN A 716 -18.30 5.76 -2.52
N TYR A 717 -18.79 4.96 -3.47
CA TYR A 717 -18.55 5.10 -4.92
C TYR A 717 -17.07 5.13 -5.37
N VAL A 718 -16.18 4.47 -4.63
CA VAL A 718 -14.76 4.35 -5.01
C VAL A 718 -14.61 3.57 -6.31
N GLY A 719 -13.86 4.11 -7.27
CA GLY A 719 -13.66 3.53 -8.59
C GLY A 719 -14.75 3.84 -9.62
N THR A 720 -15.82 4.53 -9.22
CA THR A 720 -16.90 4.95 -10.14
C THR A 720 -17.11 6.45 -10.18
N ASN A 721 -16.88 7.16 -9.05
CA ASN A 721 -17.07 8.59 -8.94
C ASN A 721 -15.86 9.29 -8.31
N GLY A 722 -15.62 10.54 -8.72
CA GLY A 722 -14.64 11.46 -8.14
C GLY A 722 -15.27 12.83 -7.91
N TYR A 723 -14.77 13.56 -6.92
CA TYR A 723 -15.39 14.81 -6.46
C TYR A 723 -14.37 15.90 -6.19
N MET A 724 -14.67 17.14 -6.59
CA MET A 724 -13.92 18.34 -6.19
C MET A 724 -14.85 19.30 -5.47
N THR A 725 -14.56 19.60 -4.20
CA THR A 725 -15.35 20.56 -3.43
C THR A 725 -15.11 22.00 -3.91
N VAL A 726 -16.11 22.84 -3.71
CA VAL A 726 -16.05 24.29 -3.96
C VAL A 726 -16.43 25.06 -2.69
N TRP A 727 -16.42 26.38 -2.67
CA TRP A 727 -16.84 27.13 -1.47
C TRP A 727 -18.37 27.16 -1.26
N GLU A 728 -19.17 27.09 -2.32
CA GLU A 728 -20.63 27.19 -2.20
C GLU A 728 -21.26 25.95 -1.55
N SER A 729 -22.11 26.14 -0.55
CA SER A 729 -22.88 25.07 0.09
C SER A 729 -23.65 24.22 -0.92
N ASN A 730 -23.73 22.93 -0.61
CA ASN A 730 -24.40 21.90 -1.40
C ASN A 730 -23.95 21.83 -2.87
N LYS A 731 -22.70 22.16 -3.19
CA LYS A 731 -22.14 22.04 -4.54
C LYS A 731 -20.77 21.39 -4.53
N VAL A 732 -20.53 20.55 -5.54
CA VAL A 732 -19.23 19.95 -5.89
C VAL A 732 -19.14 19.75 -7.41
N LEU A 733 -17.93 19.71 -7.96
CA LEU A 733 -17.71 19.01 -9.23
C LEU A 733 -17.87 17.52 -8.96
N ALA A 734 -18.70 16.83 -9.73
CA ALA A 734 -18.79 15.39 -9.73
C ALA A 734 -18.40 14.85 -11.11
N ILE A 735 -17.43 13.94 -11.12
CA ILE A 735 -17.07 13.15 -12.29
C ILE A 735 -17.45 11.70 -12.04
N SER A 736 -17.98 11.04 -13.07
CA SER A 736 -18.36 9.63 -13.00
C SER A 736 -18.04 8.92 -14.31
N VAL A 737 -18.33 7.63 -14.36
CA VAL A 737 -18.27 6.81 -15.59
C VAL A 737 -19.20 7.29 -16.71
N SER A 738 -20.07 8.27 -16.49
CA SER A 738 -21.04 8.74 -17.51
C SER A 738 -21.33 10.24 -17.50
N SER A 739 -20.74 11.01 -16.57
CA SER A 739 -21.07 12.43 -16.44
C SER A 739 -19.92 13.27 -15.87
N VAL A 740 -19.82 14.53 -16.30
CA VAL A 740 -19.06 15.60 -15.66
C VAL A 740 -20.02 16.74 -15.36
N ILE A 741 -20.38 16.94 -14.09
CA ILE A 741 -21.43 17.89 -13.69
C ILE A 741 -21.03 18.68 -12.44
N ILE A 742 -21.71 19.80 -12.18
CA ILE A 742 -21.76 20.39 -10.85
C ILE A 742 -22.99 19.82 -10.15
N GLY A 743 -22.76 18.93 -9.18
CA GLY A 743 -23.81 18.18 -8.48
C GLY A 743 -24.10 18.73 -7.08
N GLY A 744 -25.25 18.35 -6.55
CA GLY A 744 -25.63 18.61 -5.16
C GLY A 744 -25.16 17.52 -4.22
N MET A 745 -24.13 17.79 -3.42
CA MET A 745 -23.65 16.91 -2.33
C MET A 745 -23.80 17.61 -1.00
N ARG A 746 -23.91 16.88 0.11
CA ARG A 746 -24.14 17.50 1.42
C ARG A 746 -22.84 18.08 1.98
N ASP A 747 -22.96 19.10 2.82
CA ASP A 747 -21.79 19.81 3.37
C ASP A 747 -21.02 18.95 4.39
N TYR A 748 -21.64 17.90 4.95
CA TYR A 748 -21.00 16.93 5.84
C TYR A 748 -20.13 15.89 5.14
N ASP A 749 -20.35 15.64 3.85
CA ASP A 749 -19.55 14.70 3.07
C ASP A 749 -18.17 15.32 2.82
N ALA A 750 -17.11 14.55 3.08
CA ALA A 750 -15.76 15.03 2.84
C ALA A 750 -15.33 14.71 1.41
N HIS A 751 -14.88 15.71 0.63
CA HIS A 751 -14.49 15.54 -0.77
C HIS A 751 -13.07 16.08 -1.03
N THR A 752 -12.42 15.61 -2.10
CA THR A 752 -11.13 16.16 -2.51
C THR A 752 -11.27 17.59 -3.03
N THR A 753 -10.15 18.30 -3.18
CA THR A 753 -10.14 19.66 -3.73
C THR A 753 -8.84 19.98 -4.46
N ARG A 754 -8.90 20.92 -5.40
CA ARG A 754 -7.74 21.55 -6.02
C ARG A 754 -7.80 23.04 -5.83
N CYS A 755 -6.73 23.60 -5.29
CA CYS A 755 -6.69 25.01 -4.97
C CYS A 755 -6.47 25.86 -6.23
N ILE A 756 -7.04 27.06 -6.23
CA ILE A 756 -6.82 28.11 -7.22
C ILE A 756 -6.03 29.25 -6.61
N GLN A 757 -5.35 30.05 -7.43
CA GLN A 757 -4.61 31.19 -6.93
C GLN A 757 -5.55 32.19 -6.21
N GLU A 758 -5.06 32.79 -5.13
CA GLU A 758 -5.76 33.89 -4.44
C GLU A 758 -5.83 35.15 -5.30
N ARG A 759 -4.86 35.33 -6.19
CA ARG A 759 -4.66 36.50 -7.05
C ARG A 759 -4.11 36.09 -8.42
N ASN A 760 -4.33 36.93 -9.42
CA ASN A 760 -3.77 36.76 -10.76
C ASN A 760 -2.31 37.19 -10.85
#